data_AF-B1C8B1-F1
#
_entry.id   AF-B1C8B1-F1
#
_cell.length_a   1.000
_cell.length_b   1.000
_cell.length_c   1.000
_cell.angle_alpha   90.00
_cell.angle_beta   90.00
_cell.angle_gamma   90.00
#
_symmetry.space_group_name_H-M   'P 1'
#
loop_
_entity.id
_entity.type
_entity.pdbx_description
1 polymer ?
#
loop_
_entity_poly.entity_id
_entity_poly.type
_entity_poly.pdbx_seq_one_letter_code
_entity_poly.pdbx_strand_id
1 'polypeptide(L)'
;MKSFKKISLILIILFITSISGSVFAEDMNMDITYDIPSQANESDLTKEEKSMDRESYSEEAAKEENTSETENLKSSRSAAVKSLGTFTVSYAYAAKAKSSDKYATKVSFTDLKGYSKFDDAYSSMNSYYTKYKNAGDTTKAYGLCIRNTSGKIIAMKLGRAYATPSGATMNIASTYVTKNHELFYYSAKANSSTNSSVNVGISGAKGYVSSANLTLVPHTLISQMYKSASSSTKKYSVGYYSKNSSGELIHTYKTLTNSSTSTYFESGEYVGNTYSMVVDKAPSFMKTGTKYYSMDGVNFYTNSYLSSSTKAGTHYPYFKYLPYRTKSNYSASQFDSRIKNYSSSSVLRGTGKYLVSAQNTYGINALLELSFANLESAYGTSGYAISRKNLFGIAATDSNPDGASYFKSAGDCITRHAGRYLSQGYFDTKTDSRYFGTCPGDKNIGVAVKYASDPYHGEKISGIAYTQDKYMGSKDYGKYTIGKTTTAAYVYQKASTSSKKLYRLGTKGGSSPVGITVAIIGTSGNYYKVQSDMGIVNSEASCYNKYNFTNSVGYIPKSQITIIRKGSNSISSSGGSTSSSTSNTTKVSVTSASARPYTSYGFTPGYKNYLRVKGKFATNVKGASAQLRIYDSKNRLVAKLSKTKKTTKTTIGTFFWDGKATKGNTAGYKTGAYVKRSSKGTPYKFKLLITVNGKTAQTKLYTTKIYSKATKLLTDISKPTIKRKSKTTLSMKPNRPGTSYISIYNSKGKLVFSKKFYYQKANRKLSVSFKGYGNYGKYNKKLLAKGKYTVKFIHGSYTYKYPKKLVLK
;
A
#
# COMPACT_ATOMS: atom_id res chain seq x y z
N MET A 1 18.71 -19.75 -43.46
CA MET A 1 17.47 -19.04 -43.06
C MET A 1 16.82 -19.75 -41.88
N LYS A 2 16.98 -19.23 -40.65
CA LYS A 2 16.44 -19.82 -39.41
C LYS A 2 15.30 -18.93 -38.88
N SER A 3 14.15 -19.55 -38.63
CA SER A 3 12.98 -18.98 -37.95
C SER A 3 13.06 -19.24 -36.45
N PHE A 4 12.90 -18.19 -35.63
CA PHE A 4 12.64 -18.30 -34.19
C PHE A 4 11.54 -17.31 -33.78
N LYS A 5 10.45 -17.86 -33.23
CA LYS A 5 9.32 -17.15 -32.61
C LYS A 5 9.79 -16.45 -31.31
N LYS A 6 9.55 -15.14 -31.17
CA LYS A 6 9.73 -14.36 -29.94
C LYS A 6 8.44 -14.33 -29.09
N ILE A 7 8.65 -14.41 -27.78
CA ILE A 7 7.67 -14.35 -26.69
C ILE A 7 7.46 -12.88 -26.28
N SER A 8 6.21 -12.45 -26.14
CA SER A 8 5.81 -11.11 -25.68
C SER A 8 6.08 -10.90 -24.18
N LEU A 9 6.74 -9.78 -23.85
CA LEU A 9 6.83 -9.22 -22.49
C LEU A 9 6.16 -7.85 -22.51
N ILE A 10 5.06 -7.70 -21.78
CA ILE A 10 4.32 -6.44 -21.62
C ILE A 10 5.06 -5.57 -20.59
N LEU A 11 5.59 -4.42 -21.03
CA LEU A 11 6.10 -3.36 -20.17
C LEU A 11 5.21 -2.12 -20.37
N ILE A 12 4.54 -1.68 -19.31
CA ILE A 12 3.72 -0.47 -19.29
C ILE A 12 4.66 0.72 -19.08
N ILE A 13 4.81 1.56 -20.12
CA ILE A 13 5.54 2.84 -20.08
C ILE A 13 4.49 3.95 -19.91
N LEU A 14 4.66 4.80 -18.88
CA LEU A 14 3.97 6.08 -18.78
C LEU A 14 4.63 7.06 -19.76
N PHE A 15 3.87 7.56 -20.74
CA PHE A 15 4.25 8.68 -21.58
C PHE A 15 3.90 10.00 -20.87
N ILE A 16 4.89 10.89 -20.75
CA ILE A 16 4.67 12.34 -20.73
C ILE A 16 5.41 12.86 -21.95
N THR A 17 4.67 13.50 -22.84
CA THR A 17 5.14 14.16 -24.04
C THR A 17 5.72 15.53 -23.71
N SER A 18 6.95 15.79 -24.12
CA SER A 18 7.34 17.09 -24.67
C SER A 18 8.34 16.85 -25.81
N ILE A 19 8.00 17.39 -26.97
CA ILE A 19 8.76 17.32 -28.22
C ILE A 19 9.63 18.57 -28.29
N SER A 20 10.94 18.38 -28.49
CA SER A 20 11.80 19.19 -29.38
C SER A 20 13.19 18.55 -29.48
N GLY A 21 13.70 18.43 -30.71
CA GLY A 21 15.11 18.10 -31.01
C GLY A 21 16.05 19.25 -30.61
N SER A 22 17.38 19.19 -30.70
CA SER A 22 18.25 18.52 -31.68
C SER A 22 19.72 18.54 -31.20
N VAL A 23 20.44 17.43 -31.42
CA VAL A 23 21.84 17.21 -31.94
C VAL A 23 23.09 17.97 -31.40
N PHE A 24 24.20 17.18 -31.31
CA PHE A 24 25.67 17.43 -31.12
C PHE A 24 26.17 17.40 -29.65
N ALA A 25 26.96 16.40 -29.19
CA ALA A 25 28.40 16.09 -29.43
C ALA A 25 29.29 17.30 -29.09
N GLU A 26 30.28 17.28 -28.20
CA GLU A 26 31.44 16.38 -28.11
C GLU A 26 32.18 16.57 -26.76
N ASP A 27 33.20 15.74 -26.54
CA ASP A 27 34.04 15.57 -25.35
C ASP A 27 34.67 16.85 -24.76
N MET A 28 34.84 16.86 -23.42
CA MET A 28 36.11 17.31 -22.83
C MET A 28 36.30 16.74 -21.41
N ASN A 29 37.40 16.00 -21.30
CA ASN A 29 37.97 15.39 -20.11
C ASN A 29 38.73 16.47 -19.32
N MET A 30 38.46 16.67 -18.04
CA MET A 30 39.42 17.29 -17.12
C MET A 30 39.24 16.73 -15.71
N ASP A 31 40.23 15.93 -15.31
CA ASP A 31 40.58 15.68 -13.92
C ASP A 31 41.00 17.02 -13.29
N ILE A 32 40.30 17.45 -12.24
CA ILE A 32 40.86 18.38 -11.26
C ILE A 32 40.56 17.86 -9.86
N THR A 33 41.64 17.48 -9.20
CA THR A 33 41.71 17.09 -7.80
C THR A 33 41.73 18.34 -6.91
N TYR A 34 41.23 18.15 -5.68
CA TYR A 34 41.55 18.85 -4.42
C TYR A 34 40.61 19.89 -3.79
N ASP A 35 40.53 19.67 -2.48
CA ASP A 35 40.33 20.52 -1.31
C ASP A 35 38.95 20.95 -0.79
N ILE A 36 38.80 20.66 0.50
CA ILE A 36 37.74 21.02 1.43
C ILE A 36 38.19 22.30 2.13
N PRO A 37 37.49 23.45 2.01
CA PRO A 37 37.64 24.52 2.96
C PRO A 37 36.55 24.49 4.02
N SER A 38 37.01 24.53 5.26
CA SER A 38 36.30 24.90 6.47
C SER A 38 35.70 26.31 6.41
N GLN A 39 34.58 26.49 7.11
CA GLN A 39 34.13 27.71 7.79
C GLN A 39 34.25 29.03 6.99
N ALA A 40 33.13 29.54 6.48
CA ALA A 40 32.97 30.95 6.15
C ALA A 40 31.97 31.59 7.12
N ASN A 41 32.45 32.62 7.80
CA ASN A 41 31.72 33.54 8.67
C ASN A 41 30.70 34.37 7.88
N GLU A 42 29.71 34.87 8.61
CA GLU A 42 28.73 35.88 8.20
C GLU A 42 29.43 37.17 7.71
N SER A 43 29.33 37.49 6.42
CA SER A 43 29.23 38.89 5.95
C SER A 43 28.90 39.11 4.45
N ASP A 44 28.86 38.10 3.58
CA ASP A 44 28.51 38.30 2.15
C ASP A 44 27.17 37.67 1.74
N LEU A 45 26.07 38.26 2.20
CA LEU A 45 24.75 38.08 1.61
C LEU A 45 24.21 39.45 1.19
N THR A 46 24.26 39.73 -0.11
CA THR A 46 23.66 40.91 -0.72
C THR A 46 22.13 40.88 -0.56
N LYS A 47 21.56 42.10 -0.49
CA LYS A 47 20.20 42.49 -0.07
C LYS A 47 19.01 41.96 -0.92
N GLU A 48 19.06 40.77 -1.50
CA GLU A 48 17.95 40.19 -2.32
C GLU A 48 17.38 38.87 -1.75
N GLU A 49 17.23 38.76 -0.43
CA GLU A 49 16.40 37.71 0.19
C GLU A 49 15.53 38.25 1.35
N LYS A 50 15.05 39.50 1.22
CA LYS A 50 14.11 40.11 2.18
C LYS A 50 13.02 40.94 1.49
N SER A 51 12.30 40.37 0.55
CA SER A 51 10.92 40.79 0.25
C SER A 51 10.28 39.74 -0.63
N MET A 52 9.16 39.17 -0.19
CA MET A 52 8.10 38.62 -1.05
C MET A 52 7.01 38.10 -0.13
N ASP A 53 6.32 39.07 0.49
CA ASP A 53 5.00 38.88 1.06
C ASP A 53 4.09 39.91 0.37
N ARG A 54 3.02 39.42 -0.26
CA ARG A 54 1.84 40.13 -0.79
C ARG A 54 2.03 41.17 -1.91
N GLU A 55 1.35 40.90 -3.03
CA GLU A 55 0.50 41.81 -3.83
C GLU A 55 -0.24 40.91 -4.85
N SER A 56 -1.56 40.68 -4.77
CA SER A 56 -2.67 41.46 -5.38
C SER A 56 -2.35 42.04 -6.76
N TYR A 57 -3.15 41.73 -7.79
CA TYR A 57 -3.54 42.56 -8.96
C TYR A 57 -4.39 41.62 -9.85
N SER A 58 -5.71 41.78 -9.99
CA SER A 58 -6.53 42.80 -10.69
C SER A 58 -6.43 42.75 -12.22
N GLU A 59 -7.56 43.10 -12.82
CA GLU A 59 -7.92 43.00 -14.22
C GLU A 59 -7.13 43.93 -15.16
N GLU A 60 -7.32 43.63 -16.46
CA GLU A 60 -7.19 44.49 -17.65
C GLU A 60 -5.89 44.47 -18.48
N ALA A 61 -6.05 43.82 -19.66
CA ALA A 61 -5.78 44.30 -21.02
C ALA A 61 -4.89 43.34 -21.83
N ALA A 62 -5.09 43.07 -23.12
CA ALA A 62 -6.20 43.10 -24.07
C ALA A 62 -5.59 42.61 -25.41
N LYS A 63 -6.35 41.84 -26.22
CA LYS A 63 -6.21 41.66 -27.71
C LYS A 63 -4.89 41.01 -28.18
N GLU A 64 -4.75 40.12 -29.17
CA GLU A 64 -5.46 39.45 -30.27
C GLU A 64 -4.90 37.98 -30.22
N GLU A 65 -5.52 36.90 -30.67
CA GLU A 65 -6.12 36.61 -31.96
C GLU A 65 -7.27 35.61 -31.76
N ASN A 66 -8.38 35.94 -32.40
CA ASN A 66 -9.56 35.11 -32.55
C ASN A 66 -9.52 34.54 -33.96
N THR A 67 -9.50 33.21 -34.13
CA THR A 67 -10.03 32.59 -35.36
C THR A 67 -10.44 31.13 -35.11
N SER A 68 -11.75 30.94 -35.31
CA SER A 68 -12.45 29.73 -35.77
C SER A 68 -12.30 28.42 -34.99
N GLU A 69 -13.31 28.11 -34.18
CA GLU A 69 -14.10 26.87 -34.33
C GLU A 69 -15.43 27.00 -33.58
N THR A 70 -16.30 27.89 -34.08
CA THR A 70 -17.68 28.06 -33.59
C THR A 70 -18.68 27.79 -34.70
N GLU A 71 -18.53 26.67 -35.43
CA GLU A 71 -19.60 26.19 -36.31
C GLU A 71 -19.71 24.68 -36.20
N ASN A 72 -20.59 24.21 -35.33
CA ASN A 72 -21.61 23.22 -35.68
C ASN A 72 -22.54 22.94 -34.49
N LEU A 73 -23.85 22.89 -34.79
CA LEU A 73 -24.98 22.46 -33.94
C LEU A 73 -25.77 23.55 -33.18
N LYS A 74 -26.17 24.61 -33.90
CA LYS A 74 -27.57 25.07 -33.81
C LYS A 74 -28.43 24.17 -34.71
N SER A 75 -29.02 23.09 -34.18
CA SER A 75 -30.15 22.43 -34.84
C SER A 75 -30.93 21.48 -33.91
N SER A 76 -32.24 21.67 -33.92
CA SER A 76 -33.32 20.84 -33.34
C SER A 76 -33.67 21.03 -31.85
N ARG A 77 -34.43 22.08 -31.54
CA ARG A 77 -35.90 22.00 -31.34
C ARG A 77 -36.46 23.34 -30.84
N SER A 78 -37.17 24.02 -31.75
CA SER A 78 -38.24 24.96 -31.40
C SER A 78 -39.38 24.17 -30.74
N ALA A 79 -39.63 24.45 -29.47
CA ALA A 79 -40.89 24.21 -28.79
C ALA A 79 -41.06 25.38 -27.81
N ALA A 80 -42.21 26.04 -27.84
CA ALA A 80 -42.54 27.28 -27.12
C ALA A 80 -41.85 27.39 -25.74
N VAL A 81 -40.93 28.36 -25.61
CA VAL A 81 -40.22 28.61 -24.35
C VAL A 81 -41.19 29.26 -23.38
N LYS A 82 -41.79 28.45 -22.49
CA LYS A 82 -42.16 28.96 -21.17
C LYS A 82 -40.91 29.63 -20.62
N SER A 83 -40.98 30.92 -20.27
CA SER A 83 -39.93 31.61 -19.53
C SER A 83 -39.68 30.84 -18.22
N LEU A 84 -38.73 29.90 -18.26
CA LEU A 84 -38.30 29.16 -17.08
C LEU A 84 -37.37 30.10 -16.32
N GLY A 85 -37.67 30.34 -15.05
CA GLY A 85 -36.85 31.22 -14.20
C GLY A 85 -35.38 30.83 -14.18
N THR A 86 -34.54 31.72 -13.66
CA THR A 86 -33.06 31.63 -13.63
C THR A 86 -32.49 30.26 -13.22
N PHE A 87 -33.22 29.52 -12.38
CA PHE A 87 -32.89 28.17 -11.94
C PHE A 87 -34.00 27.19 -12.32
N THR A 88 -33.67 26.16 -13.08
CA THR A 88 -34.64 25.13 -13.50
C THR A 88 -34.37 23.83 -12.77
N VAL A 89 -35.37 23.31 -12.05
CA VAL A 89 -35.35 21.95 -11.51
C VAL A 89 -35.68 20.98 -12.64
N SER A 90 -34.79 20.01 -12.86
CA SER A 90 -34.91 18.99 -13.90
C SER A 90 -34.55 17.62 -13.31
N TYR A 91 -34.86 16.54 -14.01
CA TYR A 91 -34.18 15.26 -13.80
C TYR A 91 -33.39 14.86 -15.05
N ALA A 92 -32.14 14.46 -14.83
CA ALA A 92 -31.27 13.88 -15.84
C ALA A 92 -31.61 12.41 -16.10
N TYR A 93 -31.30 11.91 -17.28
CA TYR A 93 -31.35 10.48 -17.63
C TYR A 93 -30.46 10.19 -18.84
N ALA A 94 -30.07 8.92 -19.01
CA ALA A 94 -29.36 8.48 -20.20
C ALA A 94 -30.36 8.18 -21.33
N ALA A 95 -30.14 8.76 -22.51
CA ALA A 95 -30.97 8.56 -23.70
C ALA A 95 -30.14 8.00 -24.86
N LYS A 96 -30.75 7.14 -25.67
CA LYS A 96 -30.12 6.64 -26.90
C LYS A 96 -29.92 7.81 -27.86
N ALA A 97 -28.72 7.91 -28.41
CA ALA A 97 -28.38 8.99 -29.32
C ALA A 97 -28.88 8.71 -30.74
N LYS A 98 -29.08 9.76 -31.55
CA LYS A 98 -29.39 9.65 -32.98
C LYS A 98 -28.13 9.26 -33.76
N SER A 99 -28.29 8.76 -34.99
CA SER A 99 -27.15 8.43 -35.87
C SER A 99 -26.24 9.63 -36.18
N SER A 100 -26.78 10.84 -36.15
CA SER A 100 -26.04 12.10 -36.30
C SER A 100 -25.29 12.55 -35.03
N ASP A 101 -25.64 11.99 -33.88
CA ASP A 101 -25.00 12.37 -32.62
C ASP A 101 -23.63 11.68 -32.54
N LYS A 102 -22.60 12.44 -32.14
CA LYS A 102 -21.20 11.95 -32.06
C LYS A 102 -21.01 10.70 -31.17
N TYR A 103 -21.92 10.43 -30.24
CA TYR A 103 -21.80 9.35 -29.24
C TYR A 103 -23.04 8.47 -29.20
N ALA A 104 -22.90 7.21 -28.78
CA ALA A 104 -24.00 6.23 -28.78
C ALA A 104 -25.06 6.41 -27.66
N THR A 105 -24.75 7.17 -26.61
CA THR A 105 -25.71 7.55 -25.54
C THR A 105 -25.41 8.99 -25.12
N LYS A 106 -26.45 9.82 -24.96
CA LYS A 106 -26.36 11.20 -24.47
C LYS A 106 -27.10 11.40 -23.16
N VAL A 107 -26.69 12.40 -22.39
CA VAL A 107 -27.45 12.85 -21.21
C VAL A 107 -28.57 13.76 -21.69
N SER A 108 -29.79 13.43 -21.28
CA SER A 108 -30.99 14.22 -21.55
C SER A 108 -31.59 14.70 -20.24
N PHE A 109 -32.40 15.75 -20.32
CA PHE A 109 -33.08 16.36 -19.19
C PHE A 109 -34.57 16.49 -19.46
N THR A 110 -35.37 16.35 -18.42
CA THR A 110 -36.77 16.77 -18.42
C THR A 110 -36.95 17.85 -17.37
N ASP A 111 -37.44 19.00 -17.81
CA ASP A 111 -37.71 20.14 -16.94
C ASP A 111 -39.00 19.94 -16.17
N LEU A 112 -38.94 20.25 -14.88
CA LEU A 112 -40.06 20.16 -13.96
C LEU A 112 -40.64 21.56 -13.71
N LYS A 113 -39.80 22.49 -13.22
CA LYS A 113 -40.22 23.86 -12.90
C LYS A 113 -39.03 24.82 -12.82
N GLY A 114 -39.24 26.04 -13.32
CA GLY A 114 -38.31 27.17 -13.21
C GLY A 114 -38.57 28.04 -11.98
N TYR A 115 -37.52 28.66 -11.45
CA TYR A 115 -37.52 29.48 -10.25
C TYR A 115 -36.57 30.67 -10.41
N SER A 116 -36.92 31.81 -9.84
CA SER A 116 -36.05 32.99 -9.80
C SER A 116 -35.00 32.92 -8.68
N LYS A 117 -35.27 32.18 -7.59
CA LYS A 117 -34.36 32.00 -6.45
C LYS A 117 -33.84 30.56 -6.37
N PHE A 118 -32.55 30.41 -6.06
CA PHE A 118 -31.90 29.10 -5.94
C PHE A 118 -32.49 28.28 -4.79
N ASP A 119 -32.77 28.90 -3.64
CA ASP A 119 -33.25 28.18 -2.45
C ASP A 119 -34.65 27.59 -2.66
N ASP A 120 -35.51 28.26 -3.44
CA ASP A 120 -36.83 27.75 -3.84
C ASP A 120 -36.68 26.53 -4.76
N ALA A 121 -35.78 26.62 -5.75
CA ALA A 121 -35.45 25.50 -6.63
C ALA A 121 -34.88 24.31 -5.83
N TYR A 122 -34.01 24.57 -4.85
CA TYR A 122 -33.40 23.54 -4.02
C TYR A 122 -34.41 22.85 -3.10
N SER A 123 -35.30 23.62 -2.48
CA SER A 123 -36.41 23.10 -1.67
C SER A 123 -37.36 22.25 -2.52
N SER A 124 -37.70 22.73 -3.72
CA SER A 124 -38.51 22.01 -4.69
C SER A 124 -37.86 20.69 -5.14
N MET A 125 -36.57 20.71 -5.49
CA MET A 125 -35.81 19.51 -5.85
C MET A 125 -35.87 18.45 -4.73
N ASN A 126 -35.77 18.87 -3.46
CA ASN A 126 -35.90 17.97 -2.31
C ASN A 126 -37.31 17.38 -2.18
N SER A 127 -38.35 18.18 -2.42
CA SER A 127 -39.75 17.72 -2.43
C SER A 127 -39.99 16.67 -3.55
N TYR A 128 -39.55 16.97 -4.78
CA TYR A 128 -39.61 16.02 -5.90
C TYR A 128 -38.84 14.73 -5.60
N TYR A 129 -37.69 14.80 -4.93
CA TYR A 129 -36.94 13.61 -4.56
C TYR A 129 -37.75 12.70 -3.64
N THR A 130 -38.38 13.25 -2.60
CA THR A 130 -39.25 12.48 -1.69
C THR A 130 -40.43 11.88 -2.46
N LYS A 131 -41.10 12.68 -3.31
CA LYS A 131 -42.20 12.22 -4.15
C LYS A 131 -41.81 11.02 -5.03
N TYR A 132 -40.74 11.15 -5.83
CA TYR A 132 -40.32 10.08 -6.74
C TYR A 132 -39.77 8.87 -6.01
N LYS A 133 -39.07 9.06 -4.89
CA LYS A 133 -38.59 7.95 -4.07
C LYS A 133 -39.74 7.15 -3.46
N ASN A 134 -40.79 7.81 -2.96
CA ASN A 134 -41.98 7.15 -2.43
C ASN A 134 -42.77 6.43 -3.51
N ALA A 135 -42.77 6.96 -4.73
CA ALA A 135 -43.35 6.31 -5.90
C ALA A 135 -42.48 5.19 -6.51
N GLY A 136 -41.30 4.91 -5.97
CA GLY A 136 -40.37 3.89 -6.49
C GLY A 136 -39.62 4.26 -7.78
N ASP A 137 -39.77 5.48 -8.29
CA ASP A 137 -39.10 5.95 -9.53
C ASP A 137 -37.67 6.41 -9.22
N THR A 138 -36.76 5.44 -9.09
CA THR A 138 -35.35 5.69 -8.76
C THR A 138 -34.60 6.44 -9.85
N THR A 139 -34.98 6.30 -11.12
CA THR A 139 -34.36 7.04 -12.24
C THR A 139 -34.60 8.53 -12.09
N LYS A 140 -35.86 8.95 -11.88
CA LYS A 140 -36.16 10.37 -11.67
C LYS A 140 -35.57 10.87 -10.35
N ALA A 141 -35.78 10.14 -9.26
CA ALA A 141 -35.29 10.55 -7.95
C ALA A 141 -33.76 10.76 -7.95
N TYR A 142 -33.00 9.85 -8.56
CA TYR A 142 -31.54 9.91 -8.60
C TYR A 142 -30.97 10.76 -9.75
N GLY A 143 -31.84 11.22 -10.66
CA GLY A 143 -31.52 12.16 -11.72
C GLY A 143 -31.76 13.62 -11.37
N LEU A 144 -32.44 13.92 -10.25
CA LEU A 144 -32.81 15.28 -9.88
C LEU A 144 -31.61 16.22 -9.74
N CYS A 145 -31.72 17.36 -10.41
CA CYS A 145 -30.71 18.40 -10.48
C CYS A 145 -31.32 19.80 -10.69
N ILE A 146 -30.52 20.83 -10.46
CA ILE A 146 -30.83 22.23 -10.78
C ILE A 146 -29.87 22.67 -11.87
N ARG A 147 -30.44 23.25 -12.94
CA ARG A 147 -29.71 23.84 -14.06
C ARG A 147 -29.86 25.36 -14.05
N ASN A 148 -28.82 26.07 -14.47
CA ASN A 148 -28.89 27.52 -14.70
C ASN A 148 -29.38 27.83 -16.13
N THR A 149 -29.42 29.10 -16.51
CA THR A 149 -29.88 29.57 -17.83
C THR A 149 -29.06 29.05 -19.00
N SER A 150 -27.79 28.69 -18.80
CA SER A 150 -26.97 28.04 -19.85
C SER A 150 -27.20 26.53 -19.95
N GLY A 151 -28.08 25.96 -19.11
CA GLY A 151 -28.34 24.53 -19.04
C GLY A 151 -27.30 23.73 -18.24
N LYS A 152 -26.31 24.38 -17.63
CA LYS A 152 -25.30 23.71 -16.79
C LYS A 152 -25.90 23.26 -15.46
N ILE A 153 -25.59 22.03 -15.05
CA ILE A 153 -25.96 21.53 -13.71
C ILE A 153 -25.13 22.27 -12.65
N ILE A 154 -25.83 22.97 -11.76
CA ILE A 154 -25.22 23.70 -10.64
C ILE A 154 -25.56 23.10 -9.27
N ALA A 155 -26.54 22.21 -9.20
CA ALA A 155 -26.79 21.41 -7.99
C ALA A 155 -27.42 20.07 -8.37
N MET A 156 -27.30 19.08 -7.50
CA MET A 156 -27.94 17.77 -7.69
C MET A 156 -28.35 17.15 -6.37
N LYS A 157 -29.26 16.18 -6.42
CA LYS A 157 -29.70 15.49 -5.20
C LYS A 157 -28.70 14.45 -4.72
N LEU A 158 -28.21 13.61 -5.64
CA LEU A 158 -27.20 12.57 -5.40
C LEU A 158 -26.29 12.49 -6.63
N GLY A 159 -24.99 12.26 -6.43
CA GLY A 159 -24.05 12.10 -7.53
C GLY A 159 -22.57 12.23 -7.15
N ARG A 160 -21.76 12.66 -8.12
CA ARG A 160 -20.32 12.98 -7.98
C ARG A 160 -19.97 14.29 -8.64
N ALA A 161 -19.05 15.03 -8.02
CA ALA A 161 -18.47 16.20 -8.64
C ALA A 161 -17.10 15.85 -9.23
N TYR A 162 -16.62 16.64 -10.17
CA TYR A 162 -15.25 16.62 -10.66
C TYR A 162 -14.70 18.03 -10.64
N ALA A 163 -13.44 18.19 -10.23
CA ALA A 163 -12.76 19.47 -10.25
C ALA A 163 -12.53 19.91 -11.70
N THR A 164 -13.16 20.97 -12.17
CA THR A 164 -12.98 21.52 -13.51
C THR A 164 -12.83 23.04 -13.45
N PRO A 165 -11.85 23.56 -12.68
CA PRO A 165 -11.50 24.98 -12.72
C PRO A 165 -11.01 25.38 -14.12
N SER A 166 -11.04 26.68 -14.42
CA SER A 166 -10.40 27.23 -15.63
C SER A 166 -8.87 27.01 -15.61
N GLY A 167 -8.24 27.18 -14.44
CA GLY A 167 -6.80 26.95 -14.23
C GLY A 167 -6.41 25.48 -14.00
N ALA A 168 -5.14 25.24 -13.69
CA ALA A 168 -4.62 23.89 -13.39
C ALA A 168 -5.13 23.32 -12.06
N THR A 169 -5.49 24.19 -11.11
CA THR A 169 -5.87 23.81 -9.75
C THR A 169 -7.12 24.55 -9.26
N MET A 170 -7.70 24.04 -8.18
CA MET A 170 -8.89 24.58 -7.53
C MET A 170 -8.72 24.54 -6.02
N ASN A 171 -8.99 25.66 -5.34
CA ASN A 171 -8.96 25.71 -3.88
C ASN A 171 -10.15 24.95 -3.27
N ILE A 172 -9.88 24.22 -2.19
CA ILE A 172 -10.89 23.57 -1.34
C ILE A 172 -10.46 23.80 0.12
N ALA A 173 -11.24 24.58 0.86
CA ALA A 173 -10.89 24.99 2.21
C ALA A 173 -9.47 25.61 2.27
N SER A 174 -8.58 25.09 3.12
CA SER A 174 -7.20 25.57 3.27
C SER A 174 -6.20 24.94 2.28
N THR A 175 -6.65 24.12 1.33
CA THR A 175 -5.80 23.43 0.35
C THR A 175 -6.23 23.72 -1.09
N TYR A 176 -5.55 23.07 -2.03
CA TYR A 176 -5.82 23.12 -3.46
C TYR A 176 -5.70 21.71 -4.06
N VAL A 177 -6.45 21.44 -5.12
CA VAL A 177 -6.43 20.15 -5.84
C VAL A 177 -6.28 20.36 -7.34
N THR A 178 -5.64 19.41 -8.02
CA THR A 178 -5.51 19.41 -9.48
C THR A 178 -6.87 19.23 -10.14
N LYS A 179 -7.07 19.87 -11.29
CA LYS A 179 -8.23 19.61 -12.15
C LYS A 179 -8.42 18.13 -12.47
N ASN A 180 -9.62 17.81 -12.94
CA ASN A 180 -10.15 16.53 -13.39
C ASN A 180 -10.40 15.46 -12.32
N HIS A 181 -10.01 15.66 -11.06
CA HIS A 181 -10.20 14.65 -10.00
C HIS A 181 -11.68 14.50 -9.57
N GLU A 182 -12.10 13.27 -9.32
CA GLU A 182 -13.40 12.96 -8.70
C GLU A 182 -13.48 13.51 -7.26
N LEU A 183 -14.60 14.14 -6.94
CA LEU A 183 -14.93 14.71 -5.63
C LEU A 183 -16.24 14.11 -5.10
N PHE A 184 -16.32 13.95 -3.79
CA PHE A 184 -17.59 13.69 -3.11
C PHE A 184 -18.44 14.95 -3.11
N TYR A 185 -19.70 14.83 -3.48
CA TYR A 185 -20.70 15.89 -3.40
C TYR A 185 -21.54 15.72 -2.13
N TYR A 186 -21.80 16.82 -1.41
CA TYR A 186 -22.63 16.81 -0.20
C TYR A 186 -23.88 17.68 -0.29
N SER A 187 -23.74 18.93 -0.74
CA SER A 187 -24.84 19.90 -0.81
C SER A 187 -24.47 21.07 -1.72
N ALA A 188 -25.45 21.93 -2.01
CA ALA A 188 -25.24 23.21 -2.67
C ALA A 188 -26.10 24.30 -2.01
N LYS A 189 -25.65 25.55 -2.10
CA LYS A 189 -26.38 26.77 -1.68
C LYS A 189 -26.23 27.86 -2.72
N ALA A 190 -27.04 28.91 -2.63
CA ALA A 190 -26.91 30.09 -3.50
C ALA A 190 -25.48 30.68 -3.44
N ASN A 191 -24.99 31.21 -4.57
CA ASN A 191 -23.69 31.89 -4.67
C ASN A 191 -23.78 33.16 -5.51
N SER A 192 -24.32 33.06 -6.72
CA SER A 192 -24.60 34.20 -7.59
C SER A 192 -25.93 34.02 -8.31
N SER A 193 -26.29 34.96 -9.18
CA SER A 193 -27.51 34.87 -10.00
C SER A 193 -27.54 33.64 -10.90
N THR A 194 -26.40 33.06 -11.29
CA THR A 194 -26.33 31.95 -12.25
C THR A 194 -25.54 30.73 -11.77
N ASN A 195 -24.89 30.81 -10.61
CA ASN A 195 -24.09 29.74 -10.04
C ASN A 195 -24.44 29.47 -8.57
N SER A 196 -24.10 28.27 -8.13
CA SER A 196 -24.20 27.81 -6.74
C SER A 196 -22.82 27.68 -6.08
N SER A 197 -22.82 27.56 -4.75
CA SER A 197 -21.67 27.19 -3.94
C SER A 197 -21.89 25.76 -3.46
N VAL A 198 -21.01 24.84 -3.87
CA VAL A 198 -21.16 23.39 -3.71
C VAL A 198 -20.21 22.88 -2.65
N ASN A 199 -20.73 22.18 -1.64
CA ASN A 199 -19.95 21.51 -0.61
C ASN A 199 -19.40 20.19 -1.16
N VAL A 200 -18.10 20.14 -1.39
CA VAL A 200 -17.38 18.99 -1.94
C VAL A 200 -16.31 18.51 -0.97
N GLY A 201 -15.87 17.26 -1.12
CA GLY A 201 -14.74 16.74 -0.34
C GLY A 201 -13.89 15.71 -1.08
N ILE A 202 -12.60 15.69 -0.75
CA ILE A 202 -11.59 14.79 -1.30
C ILE A 202 -10.39 14.73 -0.36
N SER A 203 -9.87 13.52 -0.14
CA SER A 203 -8.65 13.28 0.65
C SER A 203 -8.64 14.01 2.00
N GLY A 204 -9.76 13.94 2.72
CA GLY A 204 -9.91 14.55 4.05
C GLY A 204 -10.25 16.04 4.05
N ALA A 205 -9.99 16.76 2.96
CA ALA A 205 -10.43 18.15 2.80
C ALA A 205 -11.92 18.20 2.41
N LYS A 206 -12.65 19.14 3.00
CA LYS A 206 -14.06 19.39 2.68
C LYS A 206 -14.33 20.89 2.73
N GLY A 207 -15.01 21.43 1.72
CA GLY A 207 -15.25 22.85 1.62
C GLY A 207 -16.22 23.21 0.51
N TYR A 208 -16.65 24.47 0.52
CA TYR A 208 -17.52 25.03 -0.50
C TYR A 208 -16.70 25.56 -1.69
N VAL A 209 -17.16 25.26 -2.90
CA VAL A 209 -16.54 25.67 -4.16
C VAL A 209 -17.62 26.12 -5.14
N SER A 210 -17.39 27.18 -5.92
CA SER A 210 -18.33 27.59 -6.97
C SER A 210 -18.58 26.45 -7.97
N SER A 211 -19.84 26.21 -8.34
CA SER A 211 -20.19 25.26 -9.41
C SER A 211 -19.64 25.67 -10.78
N ALA A 212 -19.17 26.92 -10.95
CA ALA A 212 -18.38 27.32 -12.11
C ALA A 212 -17.16 26.42 -12.32
N ASN A 213 -16.50 26.01 -11.22
CA ASN A 213 -15.29 25.18 -11.23
C ASN A 213 -15.57 23.68 -11.13
N LEU A 214 -16.82 23.25 -11.32
CA LEU A 214 -17.23 21.87 -11.13
C LEU A 214 -18.05 21.33 -12.31
N THR A 215 -17.83 20.05 -12.59
CA THR A 215 -18.73 19.21 -13.40
C THR A 215 -19.49 18.29 -12.44
N LEU A 216 -20.81 18.47 -12.29
CA LEU A 216 -21.68 17.70 -11.39
C LEU A 216 -22.43 16.58 -12.13
N VAL A 217 -22.16 15.32 -11.79
CA VAL A 217 -22.74 14.12 -12.42
C VAL A 217 -23.81 13.50 -11.52
N PRO A 218 -25.12 13.61 -11.86
CA PRO A 218 -26.20 12.97 -11.10
C PRO A 218 -26.08 11.44 -11.01
N HIS A 219 -26.59 10.87 -9.93
CA HIS A 219 -26.41 9.45 -9.62
C HIS A 219 -27.03 8.51 -10.64
N THR A 220 -28.16 8.88 -11.25
CA THR A 220 -28.81 8.07 -12.29
C THR A 220 -27.85 7.72 -13.43
N LEU A 221 -26.95 8.65 -13.78
CA LEU A 221 -25.93 8.45 -14.81
C LEU A 221 -24.85 7.47 -14.33
N ILE A 222 -24.58 7.43 -13.03
CA ILE A 222 -23.64 6.50 -12.40
C ILE A 222 -24.23 5.09 -12.26
N SER A 223 -25.53 4.98 -11.98
CA SER A 223 -26.19 3.70 -11.69
C SER A 223 -26.57 2.94 -12.96
N GLN A 224 -26.96 3.65 -14.02
CA GLN A 224 -27.41 3.07 -15.28
C GLN A 224 -26.26 2.58 -16.16
N MET A 225 -26.55 1.54 -16.94
CA MET A 225 -25.68 1.04 -18.00
C MET A 225 -25.96 1.83 -19.29
N TYR A 226 -24.93 2.32 -19.98
CA TYR A 226 -25.05 3.06 -21.24
C TYR A 226 -24.22 2.41 -22.35
N LYS A 227 -24.59 2.60 -23.62
CA LYS A 227 -23.81 2.12 -24.77
C LYS A 227 -22.78 3.19 -25.17
N SER A 228 -21.49 2.84 -25.17
CA SER A 228 -20.40 3.72 -25.61
C SER A 228 -20.18 3.53 -27.12
N ALA A 229 -19.65 4.54 -27.81
CA ALA A 229 -19.33 4.45 -29.23
C ALA A 229 -18.21 3.42 -29.50
N SER A 230 -17.36 3.13 -28.51
CA SER A 230 -16.18 2.28 -28.64
C SER A 230 -16.34 0.81 -28.19
N SER A 231 -17.42 0.43 -27.49
CA SER A 231 -17.69 -0.98 -27.14
C SER A 231 -19.10 -1.23 -26.57
N SER A 232 -19.47 -2.51 -26.46
CA SER A 232 -20.60 -3.01 -25.66
C SER A 232 -20.76 -2.32 -24.30
N THR A 233 -22.02 -2.19 -23.87
CA THR A 233 -22.54 -1.52 -22.68
C THR A 233 -21.54 -1.25 -21.54
N LYS A 234 -21.22 0.02 -21.26
CA LYS A 234 -20.37 0.50 -20.15
C LYS A 234 -21.23 1.04 -18.99
N LYS A 235 -20.64 1.12 -17.79
CA LYS A 235 -21.21 1.76 -16.60
C LYS A 235 -20.25 2.84 -16.11
N TYR A 236 -20.77 4.02 -15.77
CA TYR A 236 -19.97 5.04 -15.08
C TYR A 236 -19.44 4.43 -13.77
N SER A 237 -18.13 4.53 -13.56
CA SER A 237 -17.50 3.99 -12.37
C SER A 237 -16.86 5.11 -11.57
N VAL A 238 -17.04 5.03 -10.25
CA VAL A 238 -16.49 5.95 -9.27
C VAL A 238 -15.28 5.33 -8.59
N GLY A 239 -14.45 6.14 -7.95
CA GLY A 239 -13.34 5.71 -7.11
C GLY A 239 -13.81 4.86 -5.94
N TYR A 240 -12.96 3.91 -5.53
CA TYR A 240 -13.22 2.99 -4.42
C TYR A 240 -11.92 2.43 -3.84
N TYR A 241 -12.01 1.93 -2.63
CA TYR A 241 -11.00 1.11 -1.97
C TYR A 241 -11.38 -0.36 -2.04
N SER A 242 -10.38 -1.23 -2.11
CA SER A 242 -10.58 -2.67 -2.12
C SER A 242 -9.42 -3.42 -1.47
N LYS A 243 -9.65 -4.69 -1.18
CA LYS A 243 -8.63 -5.62 -0.72
C LYS A 243 -8.22 -6.54 -1.87
N ASN A 244 -6.96 -6.47 -2.27
CA ASN A 244 -6.42 -7.36 -3.30
C ASN A 244 -6.15 -8.78 -2.76
N SER A 245 -5.75 -9.70 -3.64
CA SER A 245 -5.42 -11.09 -3.30
C SER A 245 -4.22 -11.25 -2.36
N SER A 246 -3.30 -10.27 -2.34
CA SER A 246 -2.16 -10.17 -1.43
C SER A 246 -2.54 -9.65 -0.04
N GLY A 247 -3.79 -9.23 0.17
CA GLY A 247 -4.26 -8.66 1.43
C GLY A 247 -3.86 -7.19 1.63
N GLU A 248 -3.62 -6.46 0.54
CA GLU A 248 -3.26 -5.04 0.54
C GLU A 248 -4.50 -4.18 0.29
N LEU A 249 -4.52 -3.02 0.92
CA LEU A 249 -5.48 -1.95 0.68
C LEU A 249 -5.09 -1.26 -0.62
N ILE A 250 -5.97 -1.33 -1.61
CA ILE A 250 -5.82 -0.66 -2.90
C ILE A 250 -6.81 0.48 -2.95
N HIS A 251 -6.34 1.68 -3.29
CA HIS A 251 -7.20 2.78 -3.68
C HIS A 251 -7.24 2.85 -5.20
N THR A 252 -8.45 2.81 -5.76
CA THR A 252 -8.72 3.07 -7.17
C THR A 252 -9.44 4.41 -7.28
N TYR A 253 -8.90 5.36 -8.03
CA TYR A 253 -9.49 6.68 -8.21
C TYR A 253 -9.66 7.03 -9.69
N LYS A 254 -10.48 8.05 -9.94
CA LYS A 254 -10.94 8.45 -11.28
C LYS A 254 -10.60 9.90 -11.57
N THR A 255 -10.25 10.16 -12.83
CA THR A 255 -10.15 11.52 -13.36
C THR A 255 -10.85 11.64 -14.71
N LEU A 256 -11.28 12.84 -15.04
CA LEU A 256 -11.76 13.16 -16.40
C LEU A 256 -10.61 13.13 -17.42
N THR A 257 -10.91 12.68 -18.64
CA THR A 257 -9.95 12.59 -19.77
C THR A 257 -9.83 13.90 -20.57
N ASN A 258 -10.89 14.73 -20.64
CA ASN A 258 -10.87 16.04 -21.31
C ASN A 258 -11.83 17.01 -20.59
N SER A 259 -11.33 18.17 -20.15
CA SER A 259 -12.11 19.19 -19.44
C SER A 259 -12.89 20.12 -20.38
N SER A 260 -12.44 20.29 -21.63
CA SER A 260 -13.04 21.23 -22.59
C SER A 260 -14.39 20.73 -23.11
N THR A 261 -14.61 19.41 -23.11
CA THR A 261 -15.89 18.76 -23.47
C THR A 261 -16.72 18.38 -22.23
N SER A 262 -16.27 18.67 -21.00
CA SER A 262 -16.99 18.26 -19.77
C SER A 262 -18.03 19.27 -19.28
N THR A 263 -18.19 20.39 -19.98
CA THR A 263 -19.23 21.39 -19.76
C THR A 263 -20.61 20.87 -20.18
N TYR A 264 -20.64 19.96 -21.14
CA TYR A 264 -21.82 19.22 -21.58
C TYR A 264 -21.56 17.74 -21.33
N PHE A 265 -22.37 17.13 -20.47
CA PHE A 265 -22.24 15.74 -20.03
C PHE A 265 -22.53 14.74 -21.17
N GLU A 266 -21.80 14.79 -22.28
CA GLU A 266 -22.26 14.18 -23.53
C GLU A 266 -21.92 12.70 -23.68
N SER A 267 -21.09 12.12 -22.82
CA SER A 267 -20.99 10.66 -22.73
C SER A 267 -20.29 10.22 -21.45
N GLY A 268 -20.60 9.02 -20.97
CA GLY A 268 -19.81 8.40 -19.89
C GLY A 268 -18.42 7.96 -20.27
N GLU A 269 -18.01 8.22 -21.50
CA GLU A 269 -16.68 7.96 -22.03
C GLU A 269 -15.62 8.90 -21.42
N TYR A 270 -16.05 10.04 -20.85
CA TYR A 270 -15.16 11.07 -20.31
C TYR A 270 -14.67 10.84 -18.87
N VAL A 271 -15.12 9.79 -18.19
CA VAL A 271 -14.47 9.29 -16.95
C VAL A 271 -13.44 8.24 -17.36
N GLY A 272 -12.39 8.66 -18.07
CA GLY A 272 -11.54 7.76 -18.82
C GLY A 272 -10.40 7.14 -18.02
N ASN A 273 -9.74 7.91 -17.15
CA ASN A 273 -8.53 7.42 -16.49
C ASN A 273 -8.86 6.77 -15.14
N THR A 274 -8.43 5.52 -15.02
CA THR A 274 -8.50 4.75 -13.78
C THR A 274 -7.10 4.55 -13.27
N TYR A 275 -6.84 5.03 -12.07
CA TYR A 275 -5.56 4.82 -11.40
C TYR A 275 -5.76 3.93 -10.20
N SER A 276 -4.77 3.10 -9.90
CA SER A 276 -4.78 2.25 -8.72
C SER A 276 -3.42 2.28 -8.04
N MET A 277 -3.43 2.33 -6.71
CA MET A 277 -2.23 2.32 -5.89
C MET A 277 -2.40 1.48 -4.63
N VAL A 278 -1.33 0.84 -4.19
CA VAL A 278 -1.24 0.25 -2.85
C VAL A 278 -1.17 1.40 -1.84
N VAL A 279 -1.92 1.29 -0.75
CA VAL A 279 -1.95 2.32 0.31
C VAL A 279 -1.34 1.80 1.60
N ASP A 280 -1.76 0.58 1.98
CA ASP A 280 -1.39 -0.07 3.22
C ASP A 280 -1.72 -1.58 3.14
N LYS A 281 -1.49 -2.33 4.22
CA LYS A 281 -2.15 -3.59 4.50
C LYS A 281 -3.66 -3.37 4.71
N ALA A 282 -4.50 -4.18 4.07
CA ALA A 282 -5.95 -4.09 4.21
C ALA A 282 -6.39 -4.37 5.66
N PRO A 283 -7.28 -3.54 6.24
CA PRO A 283 -7.86 -3.80 7.56
C PRO A 283 -8.74 -5.05 7.56
N SER A 284 -8.96 -5.61 8.76
CA SER A 284 -9.67 -6.88 8.93
C SER A 284 -11.13 -6.85 8.51
N PHE A 285 -11.79 -5.68 8.56
CA PHE A 285 -13.19 -5.53 8.13
C PHE A 285 -13.36 -5.61 6.60
N MET A 286 -12.28 -5.45 5.82
CA MET A 286 -12.36 -5.50 4.37
C MET A 286 -12.39 -6.94 3.83
N LYS A 287 -13.46 -7.22 3.06
CA LYS A 287 -13.67 -8.48 2.35
C LYS A 287 -13.13 -8.39 0.92
N THR A 288 -12.51 -9.46 0.45
CA THR A 288 -12.06 -9.56 -0.95
C THR A 288 -13.27 -9.54 -1.88
N GLY A 289 -13.19 -8.79 -2.99
CA GLY A 289 -14.28 -8.62 -3.94
C GLY A 289 -15.30 -7.54 -3.56
N THR A 290 -15.20 -6.94 -2.36
CA THR A 290 -16.08 -5.84 -1.93
C THR A 290 -15.41 -4.49 -2.18
N LYS A 291 -16.16 -3.53 -2.73
CA LYS A 291 -15.76 -2.13 -2.86
C LYS A 291 -16.16 -1.35 -1.61
N TYR A 292 -15.24 -0.52 -1.15
CA TYR A 292 -15.44 0.41 -0.03
C TYR A 292 -15.22 1.84 -0.50
N TYR A 293 -15.85 2.80 0.15
CA TYR A 293 -15.77 4.21 -0.21
C TYR A 293 -15.31 5.01 1.00
N SER A 294 -14.49 6.03 0.78
CA SER A 294 -13.95 6.86 1.83
C SER A 294 -13.52 8.21 1.25
N MET A 295 -14.00 9.31 1.84
CA MET A 295 -13.58 10.66 1.47
C MET A 295 -12.20 11.01 2.05
N ASP A 296 -11.87 10.47 3.22
CA ASP A 296 -10.64 10.77 3.98
C ASP A 296 -9.56 9.67 3.88
N GLY A 297 -9.89 8.52 3.30
CA GLY A 297 -9.03 7.34 3.29
C GLY A 297 -8.86 6.70 4.68
N VAL A 298 -9.75 7.03 5.62
CA VAL A 298 -9.71 6.60 7.02
C VAL A 298 -11.02 5.95 7.47
N ASN A 299 -12.15 6.59 7.18
CA ASN A 299 -13.48 6.08 7.48
C ASN A 299 -14.05 5.41 6.22
N PHE A 300 -14.28 4.11 6.29
CA PHE A 300 -14.67 3.29 5.15
C PHE A 300 -16.14 2.89 5.22
N TYR A 301 -16.82 2.95 4.08
CA TYR A 301 -18.25 2.71 3.94
C TYR A 301 -18.51 1.72 2.81
N THR A 302 -19.57 0.92 2.93
CA THR A 302 -20.02 0.02 1.84
C THR A 302 -20.89 0.73 0.81
N ASN A 303 -21.44 1.90 1.16
CA ASN A 303 -22.19 2.76 0.25
C ASN A 303 -21.36 3.98 -0.16
N SER A 304 -21.46 4.34 -1.45
CA SER A 304 -20.73 5.43 -2.06
C SER A 304 -21.13 6.84 -1.59
N TYR A 305 -22.19 6.97 -0.80
CA TYR A 305 -22.69 8.21 -0.20
C TYR A 305 -22.37 8.36 1.29
N LEU A 306 -21.54 7.47 1.84
CA LEU A 306 -20.92 7.61 3.16
C LEU A 306 -21.92 7.73 4.33
N SER A 307 -23.08 7.07 4.26
CA SER A 307 -24.06 7.09 5.35
C SER A 307 -23.54 6.36 6.58
N SER A 308 -23.86 6.86 7.78
CA SER A 308 -23.44 6.24 9.05
C SER A 308 -23.85 4.76 9.16
N SER A 309 -25.03 4.40 8.66
CA SER A 309 -25.54 3.02 8.62
C SER A 309 -24.72 2.05 7.76
N THR A 310 -23.86 2.57 6.87
CA THR A 310 -23.06 1.76 5.94
C THR A 310 -21.57 1.78 6.28
N LYS A 311 -21.19 2.41 7.40
CA LYS A 311 -19.80 2.46 7.89
C LYS A 311 -19.30 1.05 8.19
N ALA A 312 -18.29 0.62 7.46
CA ALA A 312 -17.67 -0.69 7.60
C ALA A 312 -16.57 -0.72 8.67
N GLY A 313 -15.89 0.41 8.88
CA GLY A 313 -14.84 0.53 9.87
C GLY A 313 -13.95 1.75 9.67
N THR A 314 -13.02 1.94 10.60
CA THR A 314 -12.02 3.00 10.57
C THR A 314 -10.63 2.36 10.53
N HIS A 315 -9.76 2.82 9.63
CA HIS A 315 -8.38 2.37 9.51
C HIS A 315 -7.49 3.53 9.10
N TYR A 316 -6.47 3.84 9.90
CA TYR A 316 -5.47 4.84 9.56
C TYR A 316 -4.29 4.16 8.84
N PRO A 317 -3.99 4.48 7.57
CA PRO A 317 -2.81 3.96 6.90
C PRO A 317 -1.53 4.36 7.64
N TYR A 318 -0.67 3.38 7.95
CA TYR A 318 0.43 3.60 8.89
C TYR A 318 1.43 4.66 8.43
N PHE A 319 1.98 4.54 7.22
CA PHE A 319 3.01 5.47 6.72
C PHE A 319 2.42 6.83 6.34
N LYS A 320 1.14 6.90 5.93
CA LYS A 320 0.41 8.15 5.66
C LYS A 320 0.42 9.07 6.87
N TYR A 321 0.23 8.51 8.07
CA TYR A 321 0.15 9.27 9.33
C TYR A 321 1.39 9.14 10.21
N LEU A 322 2.46 8.48 9.74
CA LEU A 322 3.72 8.37 10.49
C LEU A 322 4.47 9.70 10.40
N PRO A 323 4.81 10.34 11.54
CA PRO A 323 5.66 11.51 11.50
C PRO A 323 7.04 11.20 10.93
N TYR A 324 7.55 12.06 10.05
CA TYR A 324 8.91 12.06 9.53
C TYR A 324 9.94 12.14 10.65
N ARG A 325 9.57 12.69 11.82
CA ARG A 325 10.38 12.72 13.06
C ARG A 325 10.57 11.35 13.73
N THR A 326 10.56 10.27 12.96
CA THR A 326 10.84 8.90 13.39
C THR A 326 12.05 8.35 12.64
N LYS A 327 12.65 7.26 13.14
CA LYS A 327 13.78 6.61 12.46
C LYS A 327 13.31 5.41 11.66
N SER A 328 13.81 5.28 10.45
CA SER A 328 13.85 4.02 9.72
C SER A 328 14.89 3.08 10.34
N ASN A 329 14.59 1.79 10.37
CA ASN A 329 15.45 0.72 10.90
C ASN A 329 16.34 0.06 9.82
N TYR A 330 16.44 0.70 8.65
CA TYR A 330 17.32 0.26 7.56
C TYR A 330 18.65 1.00 7.57
N SER A 331 19.74 0.28 7.31
CA SER A 331 21.06 0.88 7.08
C SER A 331 21.20 1.41 5.65
N ALA A 332 22.21 2.25 5.42
CA ALA A 332 22.56 2.76 4.09
C ALA A 332 22.74 1.61 3.07
N SER A 333 23.49 0.58 3.45
CA SER A 333 23.71 -0.61 2.61
C SER A 333 22.44 -1.37 2.25
N GLN A 334 21.42 -1.36 3.12
CA GLN A 334 20.13 -1.98 2.82
C GLN A 334 19.32 -1.14 1.83
N PHE A 335 19.36 0.20 1.96
CA PHE A 335 18.77 1.09 0.97
C PHE A 335 19.47 0.93 -0.39
N ASP A 336 20.80 0.95 -0.44
CA ASP A 336 21.56 0.76 -1.68
C ASP A 336 21.26 -0.59 -2.32
N SER A 337 21.20 -1.67 -1.53
CA SER A 337 20.82 -3.00 -2.02
C SER A 337 19.42 -3.01 -2.62
N ARG A 338 18.47 -2.25 -2.03
CA ARG A 338 17.11 -2.15 -2.56
C ARG A 338 17.06 -1.36 -3.85
N ILE A 339 17.71 -0.20 -3.88
CA ILE A 339 17.77 0.74 -5.01
C ILE A 339 18.54 0.14 -6.19
N LYS A 340 19.49 -0.79 -5.95
CA LYS A 340 20.18 -1.54 -7.01
C LYS A 340 19.21 -2.31 -7.94
N ASN A 341 17.96 -2.52 -7.54
CA ASN A 341 16.93 -3.13 -8.39
C ASN A 341 16.11 -2.12 -9.21
N TYR A 342 16.42 -0.82 -9.13
CA TYR A 342 15.79 0.21 -9.97
C TYR A 342 16.39 0.18 -11.38
N SER A 343 15.89 1.01 -12.30
CA SER A 343 16.52 1.21 -13.60
C SER A 343 18.01 1.51 -13.44
N SER A 344 18.84 1.04 -14.38
CA SER A 344 20.26 1.41 -14.42
C SER A 344 20.45 2.93 -14.59
N SER A 345 19.51 3.60 -15.26
CA SER A 345 19.49 5.07 -15.43
C SER A 345 19.05 5.85 -14.18
N SER A 346 18.65 5.17 -13.11
CA SER A 346 18.18 5.84 -11.89
C SER A 346 19.32 6.55 -11.17
N VAL A 347 19.20 7.86 -11.00
CA VAL A 347 20.18 8.66 -10.23
C VAL A 347 20.11 8.41 -8.72
N LEU A 348 19.11 7.66 -8.23
CA LEU A 348 19.00 7.28 -6.82
C LEU A 348 20.00 6.18 -6.43
N ARG A 349 20.62 5.49 -7.39
CA ARG A 349 21.60 4.43 -7.10
C ARG A 349 22.77 4.97 -6.29
N GLY A 350 23.10 4.28 -5.20
CA GLY A 350 24.20 4.69 -4.30
C GLY A 350 23.86 5.81 -3.32
N THR A 351 22.57 6.22 -3.22
CA THR A 351 22.17 7.32 -2.34
C THR A 351 21.88 6.91 -0.89
N GLY A 352 22.02 5.63 -0.54
CA GLY A 352 21.71 5.07 0.78
C GLY A 352 22.38 5.82 1.94
N LYS A 353 23.62 6.27 1.76
CA LYS A 353 24.36 7.06 2.76
C LYS A 353 23.71 8.43 3.03
N TYR A 354 23.22 9.11 1.99
CA TYR A 354 22.60 10.44 2.10
C TYR A 354 21.23 10.36 2.77
N LEU A 355 20.45 9.31 2.50
CA LEU A 355 19.17 9.06 3.18
C LEU A 355 19.36 8.89 4.70
N VAL A 356 20.36 8.09 5.11
CA VAL A 356 20.66 7.88 6.53
C VAL A 356 21.27 9.14 7.16
N SER A 357 22.09 9.89 6.41
CA SER A 357 22.63 11.18 6.88
C SER A 357 21.50 12.20 7.11
N ALA A 358 20.59 12.36 6.15
CA ALA A 358 19.42 13.22 6.28
C ALA A 358 18.58 12.87 7.52
N GLN A 359 18.41 11.57 7.78
CA GLN A 359 17.76 11.10 9.00
C GLN A 359 18.49 11.52 10.26
N ASN A 360 19.78 11.25 10.37
CA ASN A 360 20.53 11.48 11.60
C ASN A 360 20.78 12.98 11.86
N THR A 361 20.93 13.79 10.80
CA THR A 361 21.25 15.22 10.90
C THR A 361 20.00 16.09 11.01
N TYR A 362 18.98 15.80 10.22
CA TYR A 362 17.77 16.64 10.12
C TYR A 362 16.52 15.95 10.67
N GLY A 363 16.61 14.72 11.17
CA GLY A 363 15.48 14.05 11.81
C GLY A 363 14.38 13.63 10.83
N ILE A 364 14.72 13.34 9.57
CA ILE A 364 13.79 12.95 8.52
C ILE A 364 13.85 11.44 8.30
N ASN A 365 12.75 10.72 8.50
CA ASN A 365 12.69 9.27 8.33
C ASN A 365 13.21 8.85 6.92
N ALA A 366 14.30 8.09 6.89
CA ALA A 366 15.00 7.76 5.64
C ALA A 366 14.15 6.99 4.63
N LEU A 367 13.22 6.14 5.10
CA LEU A 367 12.33 5.38 4.22
C LEU A 367 11.25 6.28 3.63
N LEU A 368 10.69 7.21 4.41
CA LEU A 368 9.72 8.18 3.90
C LEU A 368 10.39 9.13 2.90
N GLU A 369 11.60 9.60 3.19
CA GLU A 369 12.38 10.45 2.27
C GLU A 369 12.67 9.75 0.93
N LEU A 370 13.11 8.49 0.96
CA LEU A 370 13.28 7.69 -0.26
C LEU A 370 11.95 7.52 -1.01
N SER A 371 10.85 7.35 -0.28
CA SER A 371 9.53 7.15 -0.90
C SER A 371 9.01 8.44 -1.54
N PHE A 372 9.31 9.58 -0.94
CA PHE A 372 9.08 10.91 -1.49
C PHE A 372 9.88 11.08 -2.79
N ALA A 373 11.20 10.85 -2.74
CA ALA A 373 12.06 10.95 -3.91
C ALA A 373 11.60 10.02 -5.04
N ASN A 374 11.21 8.78 -4.73
CA ASN A 374 10.69 7.85 -5.74
C ASN A 374 9.43 8.37 -6.43
N LEU A 375 8.53 9.04 -5.70
CA LEU A 375 7.32 9.59 -6.28
C LEU A 375 7.63 10.75 -7.23
N GLU A 376 8.38 11.73 -6.75
CA GLU A 376 8.66 12.98 -7.47
C GLU A 376 9.60 12.81 -8.67
N SER A 377 10.49 11.83 -8.61
CA SER A 377 11.49 11.61 -9.67
C SER A 377 11.22 10.39 -10.54
N ALA A 378 10.04 9.77 -10.44
CA ALA A 378 9.74 8.49 -11.09
C ALA A 378 10.82 7.43 -10.80
N TYR A 379 11.15 7.21 -9.53
CA TYR A 379 12.25 6.33 -9.08
C TYR A 379 13.63 6.77 -9.62
N GLY A 380 13.87 8.08 -9.75
CA GLY A 380 15.14 8.67 -10.14
C GLY A 380 15.39 8.71 -11.65
N THR A 381 14.35 8.57 -12.48
CA THR A 381 14.48 8.52 -13.94
C THR A 381 13.73 9.63 -14.67
N SER A 382 13.08 10.57 -13.97
CA SER A 382 12.50 11.75 -14.62
C SER A 382 13.58 12.61 -15.29
N GLY A 383 13.19 13.40 -16.30
CA GLY A 383 14.10 14.29 -17.02
C GLY A 383 14.94 15.16 -16.08
N TYR A 384 14.29 15.90 -15.16
CA TYR A 384 14.97 16.73 -14.17
C TYR A 384 15.86 15.95 -13.20
N ALA A 385 15.48 14.72 -12.82
CA ALA A 385 16.32 13.89 -11.98
C ALA A 385 17.59 13.45 -12.71
N ILE A 386 17.49 13.10 -14.00
CA ILE A 386 18.64 12.69 -14.80
C ILE A 386 19.55 13.89 -15.13
N SER A 387 18.99 14.95 -15.70
CA SER A 387 19.77 16.09 -16.22
C SER A 387 20.22 17.07 -15.14
N ARG A 388 19.41 17.32 -14.10
CA ARG A 388 19.69 18.34 -13.07
C ARG A 388 19.96 17.77 -11.69
N LYS A 389 19.87 16.45 -11.54
CA LYS A 389 19.89 15.73 -10.25
C LYS A 389 18.82 16.24 -9.28
N ASN A 390 17.75 16.84 -9.81
CA ASN A 390 16.65 17.40 -9.03
C ASN A 390 15.56 16.35 -8.87
N LEU A 391 15.51 15.74 -7.69
CA LEU A 391 14.59 14.63 -7.39
C LEU A 391 13.18 15.09 -7.03
N PHE A 392 13.01 16.34 -6.60
CA PHE A 392 11.79 16.84 -5.94
C PHE A 392 11.14 18.01 -6.68
N GLY A 393 11.59 18.32 -7.90
CA GLY A 393 11.08 19.47 -8.66
C GLY A 393 11.34 20.81 -7.97
N ILE A 394 12.40 20.92 -7.17
CA ILE A 394 12.71 22.14 -6.42
C ILE A 394 12.95 23.30 -7.40
N ALA A 395 12.23 24.41 -7.19
CA ALA A 395 12.24 25.62 -8.02
C ALA A 395 11.69 25.48 -9.45
N ALA A 396 11.04 24.35 -9.80
CA ALA A 396 10.22 24.27 -11.01
C ALA A 396 8.85 24.90 -10.71
N THR A 397 8.51 26.02 -11.36
CA THR A 397 7.14 26.57 -11.32
C THR A 397 6.40 26.26 -12.62
N ASP A 398 5.07 26.23 -12.60
CA ASP A 398 4.27 26.04 -13.82
C ASP A 398 4.55 27.13 -14.88
N SER A 399 4.99 28.32 -14.44
CA SER A 399 5.38 29.46 -15.30
C SER A 399 6.84 29.43 -15.77
N ASN A 400 7.71 28.67 -15.10
CA ASN A 400 9.10 28.48 -15.48
C ASN A 400 9.58 27.07 -15.09
N PRO A 401 9.17 26.04 -15.85
CA PRO A 401 9.59 24.66 -15.61
C PRO A 401 11.12 24.51 -15.69
N ASP A 402 11.80 25.40 -16.43
CA ASP A 402 13.25 25.47 -16.57
C ASP A 402 13.98 26.16 -15.40
N GLY A 403 13.26 26.73 -14.42
CA GLY A 403 13.82 27.25 -13.17
C GLY A 403 14.26 26.18 -12.16
N ALA A 404 14.05 24.89 -12.48
CA ALA A 404 14.38 23.78 -11.59
C ALA A 404 15.88 23.81 -11.22
N SER A 405 16.18 23.90 -9.92
CA SER A 405 17.55 24.01 -9.41
C SER A 405 18.41 22.84 -9.85
N TYR A 406 19.68 23.14 -10.16
CA TYR A 406 20.72 22.13 -10.38
C TYR A 406 21.33 21.72 -9.04
N PHE A 407 21.55 20.42 -8.87
CA PHE A 407 22.22 19.85 -7.71
C PHE A 407 23.50 19.14 -8.11
N LYS A 408 24.52 19.21 -7.25
CA LYS A 408 25.81 18.53 -7.47
C LYS A 408 25.64 17.01 -7.61
N SER A 409 24.66 16.45 -6.91
CA SER A 409 24.28 15.04 -7.01
C SER A 409 22.86 14.81 -6.50
N ALA A 410 22.30 13.64 -6.79
CA ALA A 410 21.02 13.23 -6.21
C ALA A 410 21.08 13.18 -4.67
N GLY A 411 22.24 12.84 -4.09
CA GLY A 411 22.45 12.85 -2.65
C GLY A 411 22.45 14.25 -2.03
N ASP A 412 22.97 15.23 -2.75
CA ASP A 412 22.91 16.65 -2.37
C ASP A 412 21.46 17.16 -2.40
N CYS A 413 20.70 16.80 -3.44
CA CYS A 413 19.27 17.11 -3.53
C CYS A 413 18.47 16.53 -2.35
N ILE A 414 18.70 15.26 -1.97
CA ILE A 414 18.10 14.62 -0.76
C ILE A 414 18.44 15.41 0.50
N THR A 415 19.71 15.78 0.66
CA THR A 415 20.18 16.48 1.86
C THR A 415 19.55 17.88 1.95
N ARG A 416 19.45 18.60 0.82
CA ARG A 416 18.79 19.90 0.74
C ARG A 416 17.29 19.81 1.02
N HIS A 417 16.60 18.83 0.44
CA HIS A 417 15.18 18.62 0.67
C HIS A 417 14.88 18.37 2.15
N ALA A 418 15.61 17.46 2.79
CA ALA A 418 15.47 17.15 4.20
C ALA A 418 15.72 18.36 5.12
N GLY A 419 16.80 19.12 4.87
CA GLY A 419 17.21 20.24 5.73
C GLY A 419 16.38 21.51 5.50
N ARG A 420 16.36 22.02 4.27
CA ARG A 420 15.77 23.32 3.93
C ARG A 420 14.26 23.24 3.77
N TYR A 421 13.76 22.27 3.02
CA TYR A 421 12.34 22.23 2.67
C TYR A 421 11.50 21.59 3.77
N LEU A 422 11.89 20.40 4.24
CA LEU A 422 11.15 19.71 5.30
C LEU A 422 11.44 20.31 6.67
N SER A 423 12.68 20.26 7.16
CA SER A 423 12.98 20.64 8.55
C SER A 423 12.82 22.13 8.82
N GLN A 424 13.35 23.01 7.96
CA GLN A 424 13.29 24.47 8.12
C GLN A 424 11.99 25.09 7.58
N GLY A 425 11.27 24.40 6.70
CA GLY A 425 10.02 24.88 6.09
C GLY A 425 8.79 24.17 6.65
N TYR A 426 8.38 23.07 6.02
CA TYR A 426 7.13 22.38 6.34
C TYR A 426 6.98 21.93 7.80
N PHE A 427 8.07 21.82 8.57
CA PHE A 427 8.08 21.42 9.97
C PHE A 427 8.38 22.58 10.93
N ASP A 428 8.54 23.80 10.41
CA ASP A 428 8.60 25.00 11.24
C ASP A 428 7.19 25.39 11.71
N THR A 429 6.94 25.14 12.99
CA THR A 429 5.63 25.42 13.60
C THR A 429 5.46 26.89 13.98
N LYS A 430 6.51 27.72 13.87
CA LYS A 430 6.53 29.09 14.39
C LYS A 430 6.32 30.14 13.32
N THR A 431 6.87 29.94 12.11
CA THR A 431 6.87 30.97 11.07
C THR A 431 6.30 30.52 9.73
N ASP A 432 6.42 29.24 9.37
CA ASP A 432 5.95 28.75 8.07
C ASP A 432 4.42 28.52 8.02
N SER A 433 3.75 29.20 7.09
CA SER A 433 2.29 29.07 6.85
C SER A 433 1.90 27.71 6.27
N ARG A 434 2.85 26.92 5.79
CA ARG A 434 2.68 25.58 5.23
C ARG A 434 2.76 24.47 6.27
N TYR A 435 2.90 24.81 7.55
CA TYR A 435 2.91 23.81 8.62
C TYR A 435 1.52 23.20 8.84
N PHE A 436 1.34 21.94 8.45
CA PHE A 436 0.12 21.14 8.69
C PHE A 436 0.42 19.82 9.43
N GLY A 437 1.58 19.72 10.06
CA GLY A 437 2.08 18.54 10.74
C GLY A 437 3.12 17.77 9.94
N THR A 438 3.87 16.91 10.63
CA THR A 438 5.11 16.34 10.10
C THR A 438 4.94 14.94 9.51
N CYS A 439 3.81 14.61 8.88
CA CYS A 439 3.58 13.33 8.19
C CYS A 439 3.28 13.53 6.69
N PRO A 440 3.36 12.50 5.83
CA PRO A 440 2.94 12.62 4.42
C PRO A 440 1.51 13.13 4.29
N GLY A 441 0.59 12.52 5.05
CA GLY A 441 -0.74 13.03 5.30
C GLY A 441 -1.70 12.96 4.12
N ASP A 442 -2.64 13.89 4.10
CA ASP A 442 -3.70 14.08 3.12
C ASP A 442 -3.92 15.58 2.87
N LYS A 443 -5.08 15.94 2.31
CA LYS A 443 -5.42 17.33 2.00
C LYS A 443 -5.90 18.15 3.19
N ASN A 444 -5.95 17.57 4.39
CA ASN A 444 -6.30 18.25 5.63
C ASN A 444 -5.15 18.29 6.66
N ILE A 445 -4.30 17.26 6.71
CA ILE A 445 -3.16 17.16 7.65
C ILE A 445 -1.92 16.68 6.90
N GLY A 446 -0.73 17.17 7.28
CA GLY A 446 0.57 16.74 6.78
C GLY A 446 1.11 17.57 5.61
N VAL A 447 2.23 17.12 5.06
CA VAL A 447 2.97 17.84 4.00
C VAL A 447 2.12 18.00 2.73
N ALA A 448 1.30 16.99 2.38
CA ALA A 448 0.46 17.00 1.17
C ALA A 448 -0.57 18.15 1.11
N VAL A 449 -0.89 18.80 2.24
CA VAL A 449 -1.82 19.93 2.28
C VAL A 449 -1.34 21.09 1.42
N LYS A 450 -0.04 21.40 1.46
CA LYS A 450 0.54 22.56 0.79
C LYS A 450 1.62 22.21 -0.24
N TYR A 451 2.09 20.96 -0.27
CA TYR A 451 3.19 20.55 -1.15
C TYR A 451 2.80 20.30 -2.61
N ALA A 452 1.74 19.52 -2.85
CA ALA A 452 1.38 19.12 -4.21
C ALA A 452 -0.12 19.29 -4.45
N SER A 453 -0.54 19.68 -5.65
CA SER A 453 -1.94 19.74 -6.07
C SER A 453 -2.60 18.36 -6.20
N ASP A 454 -1.82 17.28 -6.32
CA ASP A 454 -2.34 15.92 -6.33
C ASP A 454 -3.01 15.59 -4.97
N PRO A 455 -4.34 15.31 -4.94
CA PRO A 455 -5.05 15.02 -3.70
C PRO A 455 -4.54 13.76 -2.99
N TYR A 456 -3.88 12.85 -3.70
CA TYR A 456 -3.43 11.57 -3.15
C TYR A 456 -1.91 11.48 -3.00
N HIS A 457 -1.20 12.60 -3.05
CA HIS A 457 0.26 12.68 -2.92
C HIS A 457 0.79 11.94 -1.68
N GLY A 458 0.33 12.30 -0.48
CA GLY A 458 0.74 11.64 0.77
C GLY A 458 0.36 10.15 0.85
N GLU A 459 -0.73 9.77 0.18
CA GLU A 459 -1.18 8.37 0.07
C GLU A 459 -0.26 7.55 -0.85
N LYS A 460 0.17 8.12 -1.98
CA LYS A 460 1.17 7.54 -2.90
C LYS A 460 2.51 7.34 -2.20
N ILE A 461 3.00 8.34 -1.48
CA ILE A 461 4.23 8.23 -0.65
C ILE A 461 4.09 7.08 0.36
N SER A 462 2.97 7.03 1.09
CA SER A 462 2.69 5.95 2.05
C SER A 462 2.68 4.57 1.39
N GLY A 463 2.05 4.46 0.22
CA GLY A 463 1.99 3.24 -0.57
C GLY A 463 3.35 2.73 -1.02
N ILE A 464 4.19 3.66 -1.50
CA ILE A 464 5.58 3.39 -1.86
C ILE A 464 6.34 2.95 -0.60
N ALA A 465 6.26 3.68 0.51
CA ALA A 465 6.93 3.33 1.76
C ALA A 465 6.54 1.93 2.27
N TYR A 466 5.25 1.62 2.26
CA TYR A 466 4.73 0.29 2.61
C TYR A 466 5.33 -0.81 1.74
N THR A 467 5.35 -0.59 0.43
CA THR A 467 5.84 -1.55 -0.55
C THR A 467 7.36 -1.74 -0.43
N GLN A 468 8.12 -0.66 -0.27
CA GLN A 468 9.56 -0.68 -0.05
C GLN A 468 9.92 -1.39 1.26
N ASP A 469 9.25 -1.06 2.36
CA ASP A 469 9.43 -1.73 3.65
C ASP A 469 9.16 -3.23 3.52
N LYS A 470 8.07 -3.62 2.86
CA LYS A 470 7.75 -5.04 2.59
C LYS A 470 8.86 -5.76 1.82
N TYR A 471 9.45 -5.13 0.81
CA TYR A 471 10.56 -5.72 0.04
C TYR A 471 11.86 -5.83 0.84
N MET A 472 12.07 -4.94 1.82
CA MET A 472 13.28 -4.94 2.65
C MET A 472 13.13 -5.72 3.97
N GLY A 473 11.97 -6.36 4.21
CA GLY A 473 11.74 -7.28 5.33
C GLY A 473 10.81 -6.77 6.44
N SER A 474 10.08 -5.69 6.18
CA SER A 474 9.07 -5.09 7.06
C SER A 474 9.61 -4.67 8.43
N LYS A 475 10.73 -3.96 8.44
CA LYS A 475 11.36 -3.46 9.67
C LYS A 475 10.69 -2.22 10.23
N ASP A 476 9.96 -1.43 9.44
CA ASP A 476 9.41 -0.13 9.89
C ASP A 476 7.90 -0.13 10.07
N TYR A 477 7.17 -0.96 9.33
CA TYR A 477 5.71 -1.01 9.39
C TYR A 477 5.20 -1.33 10.80
N GLY A 478 4.37 -0.44 11.35
CA GLY A 478 3.76 -0.61 12.67
C GLY A 478 4.74 -0.53 13.85
N LYS A 479 5.94 0.06 13.68
CA LYS A 479 6.90 0.23 14.77
C LYS A 479 6.50 1.26 15.81
N TYR A 480 6.09 2.44 15.36
CA TYR A 480 5.80 3.58 16.22
C TYR A 480 4.32 3.64 16.60
N THR A 481 4.04 4.08 17.82
CA THR A 481 2.69 4.47 18.23
C THR A 481 2.45 5.89 17.75
N ILE A 482 1.33 6.10 17.05
CA ILE A 482 0.96 7.38 16.47
C ILE A 482 -0.25 7.91 17.22
N GLY A 483 -0.08 9.08 17.82
CA GLY A 483 -1.14 9.90 18.38
C GLY A 483 -1.61 10.94 17.38
N LYS A 484 -2.87 11.38 17.51
CA LYS A 484 -3.47 12.47 16.76
C LYS A 484 -4.07 13.47 17.74
N THR A 485 -3.82 14.77 17.54
CA THR A 485 -4.41 15.79 18.40
C THR A 485 -5.92 15.88 18.23
N THR A 486 -6.66 16.05 19.32
CA THR A 486 -8.12 16.28 19.31
C THR A 486 -8.48 17.76 19.28
N THR A 487 -7.54 18.63 19.65
CA THR A 487 -7.63 20.09 19.63
C THR A 487 -6.26 20.69 19.25
N ALA A 488 -6.16 22.01 19.12
CA ALA A 488 -4.85 22.65 19.13
C ALA A 488 -4.14 22.35 20.45
N ALA A 489 -2.91 21.84 20.39
CA ALA A 489 -2.17 21.35 21.55
C ALA A 489 -0.78 21.99 21.62
N TYR A 490 -0.32 22.29 22.85
CA TYR A 490 1.05 22.72 23.08
C TYR A 490 1.94 21.52 23.37
N VAL A 491 3.19 21.61 22.90
CA VAL A 491 4.25 20.70 23.29
C VAL A 491 5.06 21.37 24.40
N TYR A 492 5.08 20.72 25.56
CA TYR A 492 5.74 21.21 26.77
C TYR A 492 7.12 20.60 26.92
N GLN A 493 8.05 21.36 27.50
CA GLN A 493 9.41 20.90 27.77
C GLN A 493 9.45 19.77 28.80
N LYS A 494 8.58 19.83 29.83
CA LYS A 494 8.44 18.80 30.87
C LYS A 494 6.98 18.33 30.93
N ALA A 495 6.72 17.24 31.64
CA ALA A 495 5.38 16.67 31.83
C ALA A 495 4.51 17.51 32.80
N SER A 496 4.34 18.79 32.50
CA SER A 496 3.56 19.77 33.27
C SER A 496 3.15 20.95 32.38
N THR A 497 1.90 21.39 32.49
CA THR A 497 1.37 22.58 31.81
C THR A 497 2.00 23.88 32.31
N SER A 498 2.57 23.88 33.51
CA SER A 498 3.32 25.02 34.06
C SER A 498 4.76 25.08 33.54
N SER A 499 5.24 24.03 32.86
CA SER A 499 6.54 24.07 32.21
C SER A 499 6.51 24.88 30.93
N LYS A 500 7.70 25.27 30.45
CA LYS A 500 7.85 26.04 29.23
C LYS A 500 7.15 25.37 28.04
N LYS A 501 6.32 26.16 27.33
CA LYS A 501 5.74 25.78 26.04
C LYS A 501 6.82 25.90 24.98
N LEU A 502 7.23 24.79 24.38
CA LEU A 502 8.24 24.78 23.33
C LEU A 502 7.68 25.35 22.03
N TYR A 503 6.50 24.87 21.64
CA TYR A 503 5.76 25.30 20.46
C TYR A 503 4.33 24.76 20.49
N ARG A 504 3.52 25.19 19.52
CA ARG A 504 2.13 24.73 19.34
C ARG A 504 2.03 23.82 18.11
N LEU A 505 1.24 22.77 18.21
CA LEU A 505 0.80 21.98 17.07
C LEU A 505 -0.38 22.69 16.39
N GLY A 506 -0.06 23.63 15.51
CA GLY A 506 -0.99 24.38 14.66
C GLY A 506 -0.23 25.46 13.87
N THR A 507 -0.87 26.09 12.88
CA THR A 507 -0.23 27.19 12.14
C THR A 507 0.01 28.41 13.03
N LYS A 508 0.97 29.25 12.65
CA LYS A 508 1.26 30.53 13.32
C LYS A 508 -0.03 31.34 13.47
N GLY A 509 -0.39 31.69 14.71
CA GLY A 509 -1.58 32.49 15.00
C GLY A 509 -2.94 31.78 14.87
N GLY A 510 -3.01 30.54 14.36
CA GLY A 510 -4.28 29.86 14.06
C GLY A 510 -4.64 28.67 14.96
N SER A 511 -5.94 28.48 15.25
CA SER A 511 -6.47 27.33 16.01
C SER A 511 -6.56 26.02 15.19
N SER A 512 -5.91 25.95 14.03
CA SER A 512 -6.04 24.93 12.98
C SER A 512 -4.67 24.66 12.33
N PRO A 513 -4.40 23.47 11.76
CA PRO A 513 -5.25 22.28 11.72
C PRO A 513 -5.32 21.55 13.07
N VAL A 514 -6.50 21.05 13.39
CA VAL A 514 -6.68 20.02 14.42
C VAL A 514 -6.38 18.65 13.80
N GLY A 515 -5.81 17.74 14.58
CA GLY A 515 -5.50 16.39 14.10
C GLY A 515 -4.07 16.19 13.64
N ILE A 516 -3.14 17.05 14.06
CA ILE A 516 -1.71 16.84 13.82
C ILE A 516 -1.27 15.54 14.49
N THR A 517 -0.49 14.76 13.76
CA THR A 517 0.01 13.46 14.21
C THR A 517 1.35 13.59 14.92
N VAL A 518 1.53 12.85 16.00
CA VAL A 518 2.76 12.80 16.79
C VAL A 518 3.23 11.36 17.02
N ALA A 519 4.54 11.16 17.11
CA ALA A 519 5.12 9.86 17.44
C ALA A 519 5.28 9.76 18.96
N ILE A 520 4.50 8.87 19.58
CA ILE A 520 4.55 8.63 21.03
C ILE A 520 5.69 7.66 21.33
N ILE A 521 6.63 8.10 22.15
CA ILE A 521 7.84 7.35 22.53
C ILE A 521 7.85 6.97 24.01
N GLY A 522 6.99 7.57 24.82
CA GLY A 522 6.92 7.30 26.26
C GLY A 522 5.68 7.90 26.92
N THR A 523 5.57 7.69 28.22
CA THR A 523 4.55 8.34 29.06
C THR A 523 5.19 8.82 30.37
N SER A 524 4.72 9.95 30.87
CA SER A 524 5.09 10.49 32.19
C SER A 524 3.83 11.06 32.83
N GLY A 525 3.31 10.39 33.87
CA GLY A 525 2.03 10.73 34.49
C GLY A 525 0.89 10.86 33.46
N ASN A 526 0.22 12.02 33.47
CA ASN A 526 -0.89 12.36 32.55
C ASN A 526 -0.43 12.88 31.18
N TYR A 527 0.84 12.71 30.82
CA TYR A 527 1.41 13.17 29.55
C TYR A 527 1.95 12.01 28.71
N TYR A 528 1.84 12.15 27.40
CA TYR A 528 2.66 11.40 26.46
C TYR A 528 3.98 12.14 26.24
N LYS A 529 5.09 11.40 26.26
CA LYS A 529 6.37 11.86 25.71
C LYS A 529 6.35 11.60 24.20
N VAL A 530 6.63 12.62 23.40
CA VAL A 530 6.58 12.59 21.94
C VAL A 530 7.90 13.04 21.33
N GLN A 531 8.22 12.59 20.11
CA GLN A 531 9.24 13.25 19.29
C GLN A 531 8.74 14.64 18.89
N SER A 532 9.59 15.66 19.04
CA SER A 532 9.24 17.03 18.66
C SER A 532 9.32 17.25 17.15
N ASP A 533 8.54 18.19 16.64
CA ASP A 533 8.50 18.58 15.22
C ASP A 533 9.65 19.49 14.81
N MET A 534 10.28 20.16 15.78
CA MET A 534 11.51 20.95 15.60
C MET A 534 12.64 20.40 16.46
N GLY A 535 13.89 20.72 16.10
CA GLY A 535 15.07 20.33 16.88
C GLY A 535 15.14 21.09 18.20
N ILE A 536 15.50 20.40 19.28
CA ILE A 536 15.64 21.00 20.62
C ILE A 536 17.11 21.02 21.02
N VAL A 537 17.64 22.22 21.23
CA VAL A 537 19.00 22.50 21.73
C VAL A 537 18.87 23.50 22.87
N ASN A 538 19.56 23.27 23.99
CA ASN A 538 19.48 24.14 25.18
C ASN A 538 18.05 24.47 25.61
N SER A 539 17.14 23.49 25.50
CA SER A 539 15.71 23.65 25.82
C SER A 539 14.93 24.64 24.94
N GLU A 540 15.48 25.01 23.78
CA GLU A 540 14.82 25.82 22.77
C GLU A 540 14.47 24.99 21.55
N ALA A 541 13.22 25.09 21.10
CA ALA A 541 12.78 24.48 19.86
C ALA A 541 13.02 25.44 18.68
N SER A 542 13.79 24.99 17.68
CA SER A 542 14.05 25.75 16.45
C SER A 542 14.11 24.81 15.25
N CYS A 543 13.60 25.27 14.11
CA CYS A 543 13.65 24.55 12.83
C CYS A 543 15.06 24.53 12.23
N TYR A 544 15.93 25.47 12.64
CA TYR A 544 17.34 25.55 12.23
C TYR A 544 18.26 24.62 13.01
N ASN A 545 17.83 24.14 14.19
CA ASN A 545 18.60 23.21 14.99
C ASN A 545 18.76 21.86 14.27
N LYS A 546 19.97 21.30 14.30
CA LYS A 546 20.17 19.88 13.97
C LYS A 546 19.33 19.01 14.89
N TYR A 547 18.80 17.92 14.36
CA TYR A 547 17.83 17.11 15.08
C TYR A 547 18.53 16.00 15.87
N ASN A 548 18.38 16.01 17.18
CA ASN A 548 18.86 14.94 18.05
C ASN A 548 17.68 14.11 18.55
N PHE A 549 17.52 12.86 18.11
CA PHE A 549 16.37 12.03 18.50
C PHE A 549 16.26 11.79 20.02
N THR A 550 17.34 11.88 20.78
CA THR A 550 17.32 11.72 22.24
C THR A 550 16.77 12.97 22.93
N ASN A 551 17.17 14.15 22.44
CA ASN A 551 16.92 15.44 23.10
C ASN A 551 15.72 16.21 22.49
N SER A 552 15.43 15.99 21.21
CA SER A 552 14.28 16.55 20.48
C SER A 552 13.00 15.80 20.86
N VAL A 553 12.60 15.98 22.10
CA VAL A 553 11.43 15.36 22.73
C VAL A 553 10.61 16.41 23.47
N GLY A 554 9.30 16.18 23.56
CA GLY A 554 8.41 17.04 24.35
C GLY A 554 7.27 16.23 24.97
N TYR A 555 6.39 16.93 25.69
CA TYR A 555 5.29 16.33 26.43
C TYR A 555 3.96 16.96 26.03
N ILE A 556 2.93 16.14 25.86
CA ILE A 556 1.57 16.58 25.52
C ILE A 556 0.58 15.89 26.48
N PRO A 557 -0.41 16.60 27.04
CA PRO A 557 -1.46 15.99 27.85
C PRO A 557 -2.16 14.83 27.12
N LYS A 558 -2.35 13.71 27.81
CA LYS A 558 -3.03 12.53 27.26
C LYS A 558 -4.46 12.83 26.81
N SER A 559 -5.16 13.75 27.48
CA SER A 559 -6.52 14.19 27.14
C SER A 559 -6.64 14.88 25.78
N GLN A 560 -5.53 15.39 25.23
CA GLN A 560 -5.48 16.08 23.94
C GLN A 560 -5.06 15.16 22.78
N ILE A 561 -4.81 13.87 23.05
CA ILE A 561 -4.29 12.93 22.06
C ILE A 561 -5.15 11.66 21.99
N THR A 562 -5.63 11.34 20.79
CA THR A 562 -6.19 10.02 20.48
C THR A 562 -5.12 9.14 19.83
N ILE A 563 -4.90 7.93 20.34
CA ILE A 563 -4.01 6.95 19.68
C ILE A 563 -4.73 6.37 18.46
N ILE A 564 -4.20 6.65 17.27
CA ILE A 564 -4.76 6.18 15.99
C ILE A 564 -4.04 4.92 15.47
N ARG A 565 -2.80 4.68 15.89
CA ARG A 565 -2.04 3.46 15.61
C ARG A 565 -1.21 3.07 16.82
N LYS A 566 -1.34 1.82 17.26
CA LYS A 566 -0.46 1.24 18.29
C LYS A 566 0.76 0.61 17.61
N GLY A 567 1.94 1.03 18.03
CA GLY A 567 3.22 0.51 17.54
C GLY A 567 3.67 -0.74 18.30
N SER A 568 4.61 -1.48 17.72
CA SER A 568 5.27 -2.61 18.39
C SER A 568 6.40 -2.19 19.33
N ASN A 569 6.91 -0.96 19.21
CA ASN A 569 7.92 -0.44 20.13
C ASN A 569 7.30 -0.27 21.51
N SER A 570 7.98 -0.76 22.55
CA SER A 570 7.55 -0.59 23.93
C SER A 570 7.60 0.90 24.29
N ILE A 571 6.45 1.46 24.67
CA ILE A 571 6.36 2.81 25.23
C ILE A 571 6.93 2.74 26.66
N SER A 572 8.02 3.46 26.92
CA SER A 572 8.61 3.52 28.27
C SER A 572 7.81 4.44 29.18
N SER A 573 7.40 3.97 30.36
CA SER A 573 6.80 4.79 31.41
C SER A 573 7.89 5.27 32.38
N SER A 574 8.09 6.58 32.48
CA SER A 574 8.87 7.17 33.59
C SER A 574 7.90 7.60 34.68
N GLY A 575 7.81 6.80 35.76
CA GLY A 575 7.23 7.25 37.02
C GLY A 575 8.27 8.06 37.79
N GLY A 576 7.87 9.21 38.33
CA GLY A 576 8.74 10.02 39.16
C GLY A 576 8.99 9.33 40.52
N SER A 577 10.25 9.01 40.79
CA SER A 577 10.96 9.23 42.05
C SER A 577 12.33 8.57 42.01
N THR A 578 13.26 9.22 42.69
CA THR A 578 14.70 8.97 42.82
C THR A 578 15.03 7.54 43.26
N SER A 579 16.16 7.04 42.75
CA SER A 579 17.12 6.10 43.37
C SER A 579 17.57 4.98 42.43
N SER A 580 18.89 4.97 42.23
CA SER A 580 19.65 3.93 41.55
C SER A 580 19.38 2.55 42.16
N SER A 581 18.83 1.63 41.37
CA SER A 581 19.07 0.20 41.56
C SER A 581 18.98 -0.54 40.23
N THR A 582 20.01 -1.34 39.95
CA THR A 582 20.21 -2.11 38.74
C THR A 582 19.13 -3.19 38.61
N SER A 583 17.98 -2.85 38.03
CA SER A 583 16.93 -3.82 37.72
C SER A 583 17.37 -4.71 36.56
N ASN A 584 17.72 -5.96 36.88
CA ASN A 584 17.99 -7.03 35.93
C ASN A 584 16.72 -7.35 35.12
N THR A 585 16.45 -6.54 34.09
CA THR A 585 15.29 -6.72 33.23
C THR A 585 15.33 -8.08 32.52
N THR A 586 14.31 -8.91 32.73
CA THR A 586 14.14 -10.17 32.01
C THR A 586 14.13 -9.92 30.50
N LYS A 587 15.12 -10.46 29.78
CA LYS A 587 15.26 -10.46 28.32
C LYS A 587 14.88 -11.85 27.81
N VAL A 588 14.05 -11.92 26.78
CA VAL A 588 13.68 -13.16 26.09
C VAL A 588 13.68 -12.92 24.58
N SER A 589 14.21 -13.85 23.80
CA SER A 589 14.10 -13.84 22.34
C SER A 589 14.06 -15.24 21.76
N VAL A 590 13.44 -15.36 20.59
CA VAL A 590 13.39 -16.59 19.79
C VAL A 590 13.58 -16.25 18.32
N THR A 591 14.47 -16.98 17.63
CA THR A 591 14.72 -16.77 16.20
C THR A 591 13.65 -17.42 15.33
N SER A 592 13.67 -17.14 14.02
CA SER A 592 12.83 -17.84 13.04
C SER A 592 12.93 -19.36 13.18
N ALA A 593 11.82 -20.04 12.89
CA ALA A 593 11.73 -21.48 13.00
C ALA A 593 12.25 -22.15 11.73
N SER A 594 13.20 -23.07 11.89
CA SER A 594 13.64 -23.96 10.81
C SER A 594 12.90 -25.29 10.94
N ALA A 595 12.09 -25.64 9.94
CA ALA A 595 11.31 -26.88 9.94
C ALA A 595 11.86 -27.90 8.95
N ARG A 596 11.97 -29.16 9.39
CA ARG A 596 12.21 -30.32 8.53
C ARG A 596 11.11 -31.36 8.75
N PRO A 597 10.39 -31.77 7.70
CA PRO A 597 10.52 -31.28 6.32
C PRO A 597 10.20 -29.81 6.16
N TYR A 598 10.59 -29.23 5.02
CA TYR A 598 10.17 -27.88 4.67
C TYR A 598 8.64 -27.77 4.75
N THR A 599 8.17 -26.65 5.29
CA THR A 599 6.76 -26.33 5.51
C THR A 599 5.89 -26.51 4.27
N SER A 600 6.44 -26.18 3.10
CA SER A 600 5.79 -26.33 1.79
C SER A 600 5.58 -27.79 1.36
N TYR A 601 6.26 -28.75 1.99
CA TYR A 601 6.16 -30.17 1.65
C TYR A 601 5.15 -30.87 2.56
N GLY A 602 5.14 -30.54 3.85
CA GLY A 602 4.34 -31.27 4.86
C GLY A 602 4.89 -32.67 5.15
N PHE A 603 4.20 -33.44 6.00
CA PHE A 603 4.64 -34.77 6.43
C PHE A 603 3.47 -35.76 6.59
N THR A 604 3.80 -37.04 6.69
CA THR A 604 2.84 -38.14 6.96
C THR A 604 3.13 -38.77 8.32
N PRO A 605 2.28 -38.54 9.34
CA PRO A 605 2.40 -39.14 10.67
C PRO A 605 2.49 -40.67 10.68
N GLY A 606 3.25 -41.24 11.64
CA GLY A 606 3.29 -42.69 11.91
C GLY A 606 4.35 -43.50 11.15
N TYR A 607 5.29 -42.86 10.44
CA TYR A 607 6.36 -43.52 9.70
C TYR A 607 7.77 -43.05 10.11
N LYS A 608 7.97 -42.76 11.42
CA LYS A 608 9.16 -42.02 11.91
C LYS A 608 9.40 -40.68 11.17
N ASN A 609 8.36 -40.17 10.51
CA ASN A 609 8.30 -38.89 9.81
C ASN A 609 7.52 -37.91 10.68
N TYR A 610 8.22 -36.96 11.28
CA TYR A 610 7.67 -35.93 12.15
C TYR A 610 7.97 -34.55 11.58
N LEU A 611 7.24 -33.55 12.06
CA LEU A 611 7.66 -32.17 11.94
C LEU A 611 8.75 -31.90 12.99
N ARG A 612 9.99 -31.77 12.53
CA ARG A 612 11.13 -31.32 13.35
C ARG A 612 11.27 -29.81 13.24
N VAL A 613 11.02 -29.09 14.32
CA VAL A 613 11.16 -27.62 14.37
C VAL A 613 12.34 -27.25 15.24
N LYS A 614 13.25 -26.44 14.71
CA LYS A 614 14.41 -25.87 15.42
C LYS A 614 14.27 -24.36 15.54
N GLY A 615 14.68 -23.81 16.69
CA GLY A 615 14.84 -22.36 16.88
C GLY A 615 15.92 -22.09 17.94
N LYS A 616 16.58 -20.93 17.84
CA LYS A 616 17.48 -20.43 18.89
C LYS A 616 16.64 -19.66 19.91
N PHE A 617 16.84 -19.97 21.19
CA PHE A 617 16.15 -19.36 22.32
C PHE A 617 17.18 -18.71 23.24
N ALA A 618 17.01 -17.41 23.49
CA ALA A 618 17.87 -16.66 24.40
C ALA A 618 17.04 -16.08 25.55
N THR A 619 17.60 -16.10 26.75
CA THR A 619 17.06 -15.42 27.92
C THR A 619 18.13 -15.26 28.99
N ASN A 620 18.09 -14.18 29.74
CA ASN A 620 18.97 -13.98 30.90
C ASN A 620 18.42 -14.62 32.19
N VAL A 621 17.30 -15.36 32.15
CA VAL A 621 16.69 -16.01 33.31
C VAL A 621 16.68 -17.53 33.14
N LYS A 622 17.17 -18.27 34.15
CA LYS A 622 17.12 -19.75 34.17
C LYS A 622 15.65 -20.22 34.35
N GLY A 623 15.32 -21.39 33.82
CA GLY A 623 13.98 -21.99 33.99
C GLY A 623 12.93 -21.57 32.95
N ALA A 624 13.29 -20.81 31.92
CA ALA A 624 12.34 -20.39 30.89
C ALA A 624 11.70 -21.56 30.12
N SER A 625 10.40 -21.46 29.82
CA SER A 625 9.63 -22.47 29.09
C SER A 625 9.68 -22.19 27.58
N ALA A 626 10.49 -22.95 26.84
CA ALA A 626 10.49 -22.93 25.38
C ALA A 626 9.42 -23.92 24.85
N GLN A 627 8.54 -23.47 23.95
CA GLN A 627 7.42 -24.28 23.48
C GLN A 627 7.27 -24.24 21.96
N LEU A 628 6.93 -25.38 21.36
CA LEU A 628 6.31 -25.47 20.04
C LEU A 628 4.79 -25.59 20.23
N ARG A 629 4.03 -24.63 19.69
CA ARG A 629 2.56 -24.68 19.66
C ARG A 629 2.07 -24.92 18.25
N ILE A 630 1.15 -25.86 18.10
CA ILE A 630 0.50 -26.23 16.85
C ILE A 630 -0.99 -25.91 16.93
N TYR A 631 -1.54 -25.40 15.84
CA TYR A 631 -2.93 -25.00 15.71
C TYR A 631 -3.58 -25.59 14.44
N ASP A 632 -4.88 -25.85 14.51
CA ASP A 632 -5.66 -26.21 13.33
C ASP A 632 -5.96 -24.99 12.43
N SER A 633 -6.71 -25.20 11.35
CA SER A 633 -7.11 -24.13 10.43
C SER A 633 -7.99 -23.05 11.07
N LYS A 634 -8.71 -23.38 12.14
CA LYS A 634 -9.56 -22.48 12.94
C LYS A 634 -8.76 -21.79 14.07
N ASN A 635 -7.44 -21.90 14.09
CA ASN A 635 -6.54 -21.36 15.12
C ASN A 635 -6.75 -21.94 16.54
N ARG A 636 -7.36 -23.13 16.66
CA ARG A 636 -7.51 -23.82 17.95
C ARG A 636 -6.25 -24.63 18.24
N LEU A 637 -5.80 -24.65 19.50
CA LEU A 637 -4.57 -25.35 19.89
C LEU A 637 -4.77 -26.86 19.77
N VAL A 638 -3.87 -27.54 19.04
CA VAL A 638 -3.92 -29.01 18.88
C VAL A 638 -2.80 -29.71 19.64
N ALA A 639 -1.62 -29.10 19.69
CA ALA A 639 -0.46 -29.68 20.35
C ALA A 639 0.43 -28.60 20.96
N LYS A 640 0.95 -28.86 22.15
CA LYS A 640 1.91 -28.03 22.88
C LYS A 640 3.04 -28.92 23.37
N LEU A 641 4.24 -28.71 22.83
CA LEU A 641 5.46 -29.42 23.22
C LEU A 641 6.38 -28.42 23.93
N SER A 642 6.73 -28.69 25.19
CA SER A 642 7.50 -27.77 26.03
C SER A 642 8.86 -28.36 26.41
N LYS A 643 9.86 -27.49 26.55
CA LYS A 643 11.18 -27.80 27.12
C LYS A 643 11.60 -26.69 28.07
N THR A 644 12.11 -27.05 29.24
CA THR A 644 12.65 -26.08 30.20
C THR A 644 14.08 -25.74 29.84
N LYS A 645 14.38 -24.45 29.78
CA LYS A 645 15.71 -23.92 29.48
C LYS A 645 16.48 -23.73 30.78
N LYS A 646 17.43 -24.62 31.05
CA LYS A 646 18.23 -24.62 32.29
C LYS A 646 19.37 -23.58 32.34
N THR A 647 19.71 -22.96 31.21
CA THR A 647 20.85 -22.02 31.07
C THR A 647 20.44 -20.68 30.46
N THR A 648 21.14 -19.62 30.85
CA THR A 648 21.01 -18.26 30.32
C THR A 648 21.71 -18.05 28.97
N LYS A 649 22.63 -18.95 28.57
CA LYS A 649 23.27 -18.92 27.24
C LYS A 649 22.25 -19.18 26.14
N THR A 650 22.40 -18.63 24.95
CA THR A 650 21.52 -18.97 23.80
C THR A 650 21.60 -20.46 23.48
N THR A 651 20.47 -21.17 23.42
CA THR A 651 20.43 -22.60 23.09
C THR A 651 19.52 -22.90 21.91
N ILE A 652 19.82 -23.97 21.18
CA ILE A 652 18.96 -24.47 20.10
C ILE A 652 17.94 -25.44 20.70
N GLY A 653 16.66 -25.07 20.67
CA GLY A 653 15.57 -25.97 21.00
C GLY A 653 15.11 -26.71 19.75
N THR A 654 15.13 -28.05 19.81
CA THR A 654 14.56 -28.91 18.76
C THR A 654 13.30 -29.59 19.29
N PHE A 655 12.18 -29.43 18.58
CA PHE A 655 10.89 -30.03 18.89
C PHE A 655 10.48 -30.99 17.79
N PHE A 656 9.84 -32.09 18.17
CA PHE A 656 9.39 -33.13 17.27
C PHE A 656 7.90 -33.32 17.46
N TRP A 657 7.13 -33.06 16.40
CA TRP A 657 5.69 -33.30 16.43
C TRP A 657 5.34 -34.40 15.44
N ASP A 658 4.78 -35.49 15.97
CA ASP A 658 4.41 -36.68 15.21
C ASP A 658 2.99 -36.59 14.63
N GLY A 659 2.28 -35.48 14.84
CA GLY A 659 0.90 -35.27 14.38
C GLY A 659 -0.17 -35.68 15.40
N LYS A 660 0.18 -36.00 16.65
CA LYS A 660 -0.79 -36.30 17.71
C LYS A 660 -1.18 -35.07 18.52
N ALA A 661 -2.40 -35.06 19.03
CA ALA A 661 -2.89 -34.03 19.94
C ALA A 661 -2.31 -34.21 21.35
N THR A 662 -2.05 -33.11 22.07
CA THR A 662 -1.51 -33.15 23.45
C THR A 662 -2.60 -32.83 24.49
N LYS A 663 -2.29 -33.09 25.77
CA LYS A 663 -3.11 -32.66 26.91
C LYS A 663 -3.29 -31.13 26.86
N GLY A 664 -4.53 -30.65 27.03
CA GLY A 664 -4.88 -29.22 26.95
C GLY A 664 -5.10 -28.66 25.53
N ASN A 665 -5.35 -29.53 24.54
CA ASN A 665 -5.76 -29.06 23.21
C ASN A 665 -7.20 -28.50 23.25
N THR A 666 -7.44 -27.40 22.54
CA THR A 666 -8.76 -26.72 22.47
C THR A 666 -9.52 -27.01 21.18
N ALA A 667 -8.98 -27.89 20.34
CA ALA A 667 -9.57 -28.25 19.06
C ALA A 667 -10.52 -29.47 19.15
N GLY A 668 -10.64 -30.07 20.35
CA GLY A 668 -11.54 -31.20 20.63
C GLY A 668 -11.00 -32.57 20.22
N TYR A 669 -9.68 -32.71 19.99
CA TYR A 669 -9.10 -34.02 19.70
C TYR A 669 -8.85 -34.79 21.00
N LYS A 670 -9.11 -36.11 20.98
CA LYS A 670 -8.69 -37.00 22.08
C LYS A 670 -7.16 -36.93 22.22
N THR A 671 -6.66 -36.75 23.45
CA THR A 671 -5.21 -36.69 23.72
C THR A 671 -4.52 -37.97 23.23
N GLY A 672 -3.38 -37.85 22.55
CA GLY A 672 -2.66 -38.98 21.96
C GLY A 672 -3.23 -39.47 20.61
N ALA A 673 -4.42 -39.02 20.20
CA ALA A 673 -4.96 -39.34 18.89
C ALA A 673 -4.28 -38.49 17.79
N TYR A 674 -4.17 -39.06 16.58
CA TYR A 674 -3.74 -38.29 15.42
C TYR A 674 -4.76 -37.22 15.07
N VAL A 675 -4.28 -36.00 14.80
CA VAL A 675 -5.13 -34.91 14.29
C VAL A 675 -5.65 -35.24 12.89
N LYS A 676 -6.62 -34.49 12.37
CA LYS A 676 -7.20 -34.70 11.03
C LYS A 676 -6.12 -34.75 9.94
N ARG A 677 -6.21 -35.72 9.04
CA ARG A 677 -5.29 -35.95 7.91
C ARG A 677 -6.07 -36.20 6.63
N SER A 678 -5.49 -35.89 5.49
CA SER A 678 -6.10 -36.20 4.19
C SER A 678 -5.05 -36.54 3.14
N SER A 679 -5.46 -37.18 2.05
CA SER A 679 -4.60 -37.47 0.90
C SER A 679 -4.10 -36.19 0.20
N LYS A 680 -4.90 -35.11 0.25
CA LYS A 680 -4.56 -33.78 -0.29
C LYS A 680 -3.69 -32.93 0.66
N GLY A 681 -3.54 -33.36 1.92
CA GLY A 681 -2.80 -32.68 2.98
C GLY A 681 -3.68 -31.67 3.73
N THR A 682 -3.89 -31.91 5.02
CA THR A 682 -4.64 -31.02 5.91
C THR A 682 -3.72 -29.91 6.43
N PRO A 683 -4.10 -28.62 6.33
CA PRO A 683 -3.24 -27.52 6.76
C PRO A 683 -3.27 -27.33 8.29
N TYR A 684 -2.09 -27.14 8.86
CA TYR A 684 -1.87 -26.79 10.26
C TYR A 684 -0.93 -25.60 10.36
N LYS A 685 -1.00 -24.89 11.47
CA LYS A 685 -0.18 -23.72 11.77
C LYS A 685 0.69 -24.00 12.99
N PHE A 686 1.90 -23.46 13.05
CA PHE A 686 2.76 -23.61 14.22
C PHE A 686 3.64 -22.40 14.48
N LYS A 687 4.07 -22.22 15.73
CA LYS A 687 5.06 -21.20 16.14
C LYS A 687 5.90 -21.71 17.30
N LEU A 688 7.09 -21.12 17.44
CA LEU A 688 7.91 -21.27 18.64
C LEU A 688 7.66 -20.09 19.57
N LEU A 689 7.72 -20.33 20.87
CA LEU A 689 7.72 -19.28 21.89
C LEU A 689 8.65 -19.63 23.04
N ILE A 690 9.10 -18.62 23.77
CA ILE A 690 9.76 -18.76 25.06
C ILE A 690 9.10 -17.83 26.07
N THR A 691 8.76 -18.37 27.23
CA THR A 691 8.10 -17.62 28.31
C THR A 691 8.86 -17.79 29.62
N VAL A 692 9.12 -16.69 30.34
CA VAL A 692 9.68 -16.70 31.69
C VAL A 692 9.25 -15.42 32.42
N ASN A 693 8.89 -15.52 33.70
CA ASN A 693 8.45 -14.40 34.56
C ASN A 693 7.44 -13.47 33.84
N GLY A 694 6.40 -14.05 33.24
CA GLY A 694 5.36 -13.31 32.51
C GLY A 694 5.76 -12.76 31.12
N LYS A 695 7.06 -12.64 30.81
CA LYS A 695 7.53 -12.18 29.48
C LYS A 695 7.54 -13.31 28.47
N THR A 696 7.06 -13.04 27.26
CA THR A 696 7.00 -14.02 26.17
C THR A 696 7.59 -13.45 24.88
N ALA A 697 8.49 -14.19 24.24
CA ALA A 697 8.89 -13.96 22.85
C ALA A 697 8.37 -15.09 21.97
N GLN A 698 7.90 -14.78 20.76
CA GLN A 698 7.33 -15.76 19.83
C GLN A 698 7.73 -15.49 18.39
N THR A 699 7.78 -16.55 17.58
CA THR A 699 7.98 -16.43 16.14
C THR A 699 6.66 -16.07 15.44
N LYS A 700 6.76 -15.64 14.17
CA LYS A 700 5.61 -15.66 13.26
C LYS A 700 4.99 -17.06 13.17
N LEU A 701 3.77 -17.12 12.65
CA LEU A 701 3.06 -18.36 12.44
C LEU A 701 3.48 -18.99 11.10
N TYR A 702 3.91 -20.25 11.13
CA TYR A 702 4.30 -21.04 9.97
C TYR A 702 3.20 -22.03 9.63
N THR A 703 3.06 -22.39 8.36
CA THR A 703 2.09 -23.39 7.91
C THR A 703 2.79 -24.72 7.61
N THR A 704 2.10 -25.83 7.78
CA THR A 704 2.54 -27.15 7.31
C THR A 704 1.33 -27.98 6.90
N LYS A 705 1.54 -29.06 6.14
CA LYS A 705 0.48 -29.98 5.73
C LYS A 705 0.68 -31.36 6.35
N ILE A 706 -0.42 -32.00 6.72
CA ILE A 706 -0.43 -33.35 7.29
C ILE A 706 -1.20 -34.29 6.36
N TYR A 707 -0.51 -35.31 5.89
CA TYR A 707 -1.03 -36.26 4.91
C TYR A 707 -1.48 -37.56 5.57
N SER A 708 -2.50 -38.21 5.01
CA SER A 708 -2.87 -39.58 5.35
C SER A 708 -1.84 -40.60 4.81
N LYS A 709 -1.94 -41.88 5.23
CA LYS A 709 -1.16 -42.98 4.64
C LYS A 709 -1.47 -43.13 3.13
N ALA A 710 -0.57 -43.73 2.35
CA ALA A 710 -0.82 -43.91 0.90
C ALA A 710 -1.69 -45.13 0.71
N THR A 711 -2.62 -44.97 -0.21
CA THR A 711 -3.52 -46.03 -0.66
C THR A 711 -3.35 -46.31 -2.16
N LYS A 712 -2.64 -45.44 -2.91
CA LYS A 712 -2.42 -45.59 -4.35
C LYS A 712 -1.09 -44.96 -4.79
N LEU A 713 -0.49 -45.51 -5.84
CA LEU A 713 0.64 -44.93 -6.58
C LEU A 713 0.31 -44.87 -8.07
N LEU A 714 0.64 -43.75 -8.72
CA LEU A 714 0.68 -43.69 -10.18
C LEU A 714 2.07 -44.16 -10.62
N THR A 715 2.14 -45.16 -11.50
CA THR A 715 3.39 -45.80 -11.90
C THR A 715 3.44 -46.02 -13.39
N ASP A 716 4.63 -45.95 -13.98
CA ASP A 716 4.83 -46.11 -15.41
C ASP A 716 6.19 -46.72 -15.74
N ILE A 717 6.24 -47.52 -16.80
CA ILE A 717 7.44 -48.12 -17.38
C ILE A 717 7.44 -47.85 -18.88
N SER A 718 8.35 -47.00 -19.35
CA SER A 718 8.36 -46.53 -20.75
C SER A 718 8.48 -47.65 -21.79
N LYS A 719 9.24 -48.72 -21.47
CA LYS A 719 9.41 -49.90 -22.30
C LYS A 719 9.48 -51.14 -21.40
N PRO A 720 8.47 -52.03 -21.40
CA PRO A 720 8.49 -53.25 -20.61
C PRO A 720 9.42 -54.32 -21.20
N THR A 721 9.87 -54.16 -22.45
CA THR A 721 10.82 -55.06 -23.10
C THR A 721 11.98 -54.24 -23.65
N ILE A 722 13.22 -54.61 -23.31
CA ILE A 722 14.44 -53.93 -23.78
C ILE A 722 15.55 -54.95 -24.10
N LYS A 723 16.40 -54.62 -25.08
CA LYS A 723 17.67 -55.35 -25.31
C LYS A 723 18.63 -55.07 -24.15
N ARG A 724 19.53 -56.00 -23.82
CA ARG A 724 20.62 -55.75 -22.84
C ARG A 724 21.36 -54.45 -23.16
N LYS A 725 21.78 -53.72 -22.12
CA LYS A 725 22.42 -52.38 -22.17
C LYS A 725 21.54 -51.24 -22.70
N SER A 726 20.39 -51.53 -23.32
CA SER A 726 19.41 -50.49 -23.70
C SER A 726 18.69 -49.94 -22.48
N LYS A 727 18.22 -48.69 -22.55
CA LYS A 727 17.56 -48.02 -21.42
C LYS A 727 16.04 -48.16 -21.45
N THR A 728 15.45 -48.41 -20.28
CA THR A 728 14.04 -48.11 -19.98
C THR A 728 13.97 -47.15 -18.80
N THR A 729 12.93 -46.32 -18.76
CA THR A 729 12.64 -45.44 -17.62
C THR A 729 11.54 -46.07 -16.77
N LEU A 730 11.83 -46.27 -15.49
CA LEU A 730 10.86 -46.66 -14.47
C LEU A 730 10.47 -45.41 -13.70
N SER A 731 9.17 -45.14 -13.56
CA SER A 731 8.71 -43.94 -12.85
C SER A 731 7.50 -44.16 -11.97
N MET A 732 7.39 -43.34 -10.92
CA MET A 732 6.20 -43.25 -10.07
C MET A 732 5.94 -41.81 -9.65
N LYS A 733 4.70 -41.51 -9.26
CA LYS A 733 4.28 -40.22 -8.73
C LYS A 733 3.48 -40.44 -7.44
N PRO A 734 4.15 -40.40 -6.26
CA PRO A 734 3.46 -40.47 -4.98
C PRO A 734 2.58 -39.25 -4.75
N ASN A 735 1.36 -39.44 -4.24
CA ASN A 735 0.43 -38.35 -3.96
C ASN A 735 0.72 -37.58 -2.65
N ARG A 736 1.73 -38.01 -1.90
CA ARG A 736 2.12 -37.43 -0.61
C ARG A 736 3.64 -37.44 -0.42
N PRO A 737 4.17 -36.69 0.56
CA PRO A 737 5.59 -36.69 0.83
C PRO A 737 6.07 -38.00 1.49
N GLY A 738 7.30 -38.40 1.17
CA GLY A 738 7.92 -39.56 1.82
C GLY A 738 9.06 -40.18 1.02
N THR A 739 9.60 -41.26 1.56
CA THR A 739 10.64 -42.08 0.92
C THR A 739 10.00 -43.11 0.01
N SER A 740 10.56 -43.27 -1.19
CA SER A 740 10.07 -44.21 -2.19
C SER A 740 11.19 -45.10 -2.73
N TYR A 741 10.84 -46.31 -3.19
CA TYR A 741 11.77 -47.24 -3.82
C TYR A 741 11.19 -47.79 -5.11
N ILE A 742 12.00 -47.83 -6.16
CA ILE A 742 11.73 -48.65 -7.36
C ILE A 742 12.63 -49.86 -7.27
N SER A 743 12.05 -51.04 -7.11
CA SER A 743 12.78 -52.29 -6.89
C SER A 743 12.44 -53.31 -7.97
N ILE A 744 13.46 -54.05 -8.44
CA ILE A 744 13.34 -55.09 -9.45
C ILE A 744 13.81 -56.41 -8.85
N TYR A 745 13.02 -57.45 -9.05
CA TYR A 745 13.27 -58.79 -8.51
C TYR A 745 13.37 -59.80 -9.66
N ASN A 746 14.26 -60.77 -9.54
CA ASN A 746 14.37 -61.88 -10.49
C ASN A 746 13.23 -62.90 -10.33
N SER A 747 13.24 -63.98 -11.13
CA SER A 747 12.24 -65.06 -11.09
C SER A 747 12.15 -65.75 -9.73
N LYS A 748 13.28 -65.89 -9.02
CA LYS A 748 13.37 -66.46 -7.66
C LYS A 748 13.00 -65.45 -6.55
N GLY A 749 12.45 -64.28 -6.89
CA GLY A 749 12.06 -63.27 -5.91
C GLY A 749 13.21 -62.52 -5.23
N LYS A 750 14.46 -62.69 -5.68
CA LYS A 750 15.64 -61.99 -5.12
C LYS A 750 15.74 -60.58 -5.69
N LEU A 751 15.97 -59.59 -4.82
CA LEU A 751 16.18 -58.19 -5.21
C LEU A 751 17.48 -58.03 -6.00
N VAL A 752 17.38 -57.53 -7.24
CA VAL A 752 18.53 -57.35 -8.14
C VAL A 752 18.84 -55.88 -8.40
N PHE A 753 17.83 -55.01 -8.33
CA PHE A 753 17.99 -53.58 -8.47
C PHE A 753 17.06 -52.84 -7.50
N SER A 754 17.55 -51.77 -6.87
CA SER A 754 16.74 -50.86 -6.09
C SER A 754 17.23 -49.42 -6.25
N LYS A 755 16.31 -48.51 -6.60
CA LYS A 755 16.55 -47.08 -6.55
C LYS A 755 15.74 -46.46 -5.42
N LYS A 756 16.42 -45.90 -4.44
CA LYS A 756 15.84 -45.12 -3.34
C LYS A 756 15.70 -43.65 -3.71
N PHE A 757 14.56 -43.06 -3.38
CA PHE A 757 14.28 -41.63 -3.48
C PHE A 757 13.98 -41.09 -2.08
N TYR A 758 14.93 -40.36 -1.50
CA TYR A 758 14.78 -39.79 -0.16
C TYR A 758 13.79 -38.63 -0.16
N TYR A 759 12.80 -38.71 0.74
CA TYR A 759 11.95 -37.61 1.19
C TYR A 759 11.51 -36.61 0.10
N GLN A 760 10.65 -37.06 -0.80
CA GLN A 760 10.22 -36.26 -1.96
C GLN A 760 8.92 -35.50 -1.68
N LYS A 761 8.74 -34.35 -2.33
CA LYS A 761 7.47 -33.60 -2.30
C LYS A 761 6.34 -34.43 -2.90
N ALA A 762 5.13 -34.25 -2.38
CA ALA A 762 3.92 -34.81 -2.97
C ALA A 762 3.79 -34.46 -4.46
N ASN A 763 3.23 -35.37 -5.25
CA ASN A 763 2.97 -35.24 -6.68
C ASN A 763 4.21 -34.98 -7.55
N ARG A 764 5.41 -35.25 -7.06
CA ARG A 764 6.63 -35.20 -7.86
C ARG A 764 6.81 -36.51 -8.62
N LYS A 765 7.05 -36.43 -9.93
CA LYS A 765 7.48 -37.60 -10.72
C LYS A 765 8.88 -38.02 -10.29
N LEU A 766 9.01 -39.26 -9.85
CA LEU A 766 10.26 -39.92 -9.50
C LEU A 766 10.56 -40.89 -10.62
N SER A 767 11.76 -40.82 -11.18
CA SER A 767 12.15 -41.70 -12.28
C SER A 767 13.58 -42.16 -12.16
N VAL A 768 13.85 -43.34 -12.69
CA VAL A 768 15.20 -43.88 -12.82
C VAL A 768 15.35 -44.57 -14.16
N SER A 769 16.48 -44.33 -14.81
CA SER A 769 16.86 -45.08 -16.00
C SER A 769 17.47 -46.41 -15.58
N PHE A 770 16.95 -47.49 -16.13
CA PHE A 770 17.42 -48.84 -15.91
C PHE A 770 17.97 -49.40 -17.24
N LYS A 771 19.23 -49.85 -17.22
CA LYS A 771 19.95 -50.36 -18.39
C LYS A 771 20.24 -51.87 -18.33
N GLY A 772 19.53 -52.60 -17.47
CA GLY A 772 19.76 -54.04 -17.27
C GLY A 772 20.90 -54.39 -16.30
N TYR A 773 21.47 -53.42 -15.58
CA TYR A 773 22.50 -53.66 -14.55
C TYR A 773 21.88 -53.71 -13.15
N GLY A 774 22.27 -54.71 -12.36
CA GLY A 774 21.91 -54.80 -10.96
C GLY A 774 22.68 -53.81 -10.10
N ASN A 775 22.15 -53.50 -8.92
CA ASN A 775 22.82 -52.63 -7.93
C ASN A 775 22.57 -53.10 -6.48
N TYR A 776 22.21 -54.37 -6.29
CA TYR A 776 21.85 -54.91 -4.97
C TYR A 776 22.44 -56.31 -4.74
N GLY A 777 23.03 -56.53 -3.56
CA GLY A 777 23.67 -57.78 -3.17
C GLY A 777 24.70 -58.27 -4.21
N LYS A 778 24.70 -59.58 -4.49
CA LYS A 778 25.62 -60.22 -5.45
C LYS A 778 25.53 -59.70 -6.91
N TYR A 779 24.53 -58.88 -7.22
CA TYR A 779 24.30 -58.31 -8.56
C TYR A 779 24.80 -56.89 -8.70
N ASN A 780 25.47 -56.33 -7.68
CA ASN A 780 25.92 -54.94 -7.71
C ASN A 780 26.83 -54.65 -8.91
N LYS A 781 26.43 -53.72 -9.77
CA LYS A 781 27.09 -53.34 -11.03
C LYS A 781 27.20 -54.46 -12.08
N LYS A 782 26.60 -55.62 -11.88
CA LYS A 782 26.63 -56.75 -12.84
C LYS A 782 25.49 -56.63 -13.86
N LEU A 783 25.79 -56.99 -15.11
CA LEU A 783 24.76 -57.12 -16.14
C LEU A 783 23.84 -58.30 -15.80
N LEU A 784 22.53 -58.08 -15.82
CA LEU A 784 21.56 -59.11 -15.49
C LEU A 784 21.31 -60.05 -16.68
N ALA A 785 21.03 -61.32 -16.37
CA ALA A 785 20.73 -62.34 -17.38
C ALA A 785 19.45 -62.02 -18.18
N LYS A 786 19.32 -62.59 -19.38
CA LYS A 786 18.09 -62.53 -20.16
C LYS A 786 16.94 -63.18 -19.38
N GLY A 787 15.74 -62.62 -19.49
CA GLY A 787 14.57 -63.17 -18.78
C GLY A 787 13.57 -62.12 -18.29
N LYS A 788 12.59 -62.59 -17.51
CA LYS A 788 11.47 -61.80 -16.98
C LYS A 788 11.74 -61.37 -15.53
N TYR A 789 11.54 -60.09 -15.24
CA TYR A 789 11.76 -59.47 -13.94
C TYR A 789 10.48 -58.81 -13.41
N THR A 790 10.30 -58.83 -12.09
CA THR A 790 9.16 -58.19 -11.42
C THR A 790 9.56 -56.81 -10.91
N VAL A 791 8.78 -55.77 -11.24
CA VAL A 791 8.99 -54.41 -10.75
C VAL A 791 8.00 -54.11 -9.62
N LYS A 792 8.51 -53.62 -8.48
CA LYS A 792 7.70 -53.11 -7.36
C LYS A 792 8.00 -51.63 -7.13
N PHE A 793 6.95 -50.83 -7.00
CA PHE A 793 7.00 -49.43 -6.60
C PHE A 793 6.55 -49.32 -5.15
N ILE A 794 7.42 -48.84 -4.28
CA ILE A 794 7.19 -48.82 -2.83
C ILE A 794 7.21 -47.37 -2.35
N HIS A 795 6.24 -46.97 -1.52
CA HIS A 795 6.19 -45.65 -0.91
C HIS A 795 5.65 -45.71 0.53
N GLY A 796 6.55 -45.51 1.50
CA GLY A 796 6.24 -45.84 2.90
C GLY A 796 5.90 -47.33 3.04
N SER A 797 4.77 -47.66 3.67
CA SER A 797 4.28 -49.05 3.77
C SER A 797 3.47 -49.53 2.55
N TYR A 798 3.18 -48.66 1.59
CA TYR A 798 2.41 -49.05 0.41
C TYR A 798 3.34 -49.64 -0.65
N THR A 799 2.99 -50.82 -1.15
CA THR A 799 3.73 -51.51 -2.22
C THR A 799 2.79 -51.80 -3.38
N TYR A 800 3.14 -51.31 -4.56
CA TYR A 800 2.47 -51.62 -5.81
C TYR A 800 3.35 -52.54 -6.65
N LYS A 801 2.86 -53.74 -6.93
CA LYS A 801 3.49 -54.68 -7.86
C LYS A 801 3.01 -54.34 -9.27
N TYR A 802 3.92 -53.98 -10.18
CA TYR A 802 3.56 -53.64 -11.55
C TYR A 802 3.03 -54.90 -12.27
N PRO A 803 1.90 -54.83 -12.99
CA PRO A 803 1.24 -56.00 -13.54
C PRO A 803 2.05 -56.69 -14.64
N LYS A 804 2.74 -55.91 -15.49
CA LYS A 804 3.58 -56.45 -16.57
C LYS A 804 4.99 -56.78 -16.05
N LYS A 805 5.60 -57.82 -16.62
CA LYS A 805 7.01 -58.16 -16.37
C LYS A 805 7.92 -57.24 -17.19
N LEU A 806 9.08 -56.90 -16.63
CA LEU A 806 10.17 -56.28 -17.37
C LEU A 806 11.00 -57.38 -18.03
N VAL A 807 11.10 -57.39 -19.35
CA VAL A 807 11.76 -58.43 -20.15
C VAL A 807 13.09 -57.90 -20.68
N LEU A 808 14.19 -58.60 -20.35
CA LEU A 808 15.52 -58.36 -20.91
C LEU A 808 15.80 -59.37 -22.02
N LYS A 809 15.92 -58.89 -23.27
CA LYS A 809 16.26 -59.66 -24.47
C LYS A 809 17.77 -59.68 -24.75
#